data_AF-A0A0H3J5E6-F1
#
_entry.id   AF-A0A0H3J5E6-F1
#
_cell.length_a   1.000
_cell.length_b   1.000
_cell.length_c   1.000
_cell.angle_alpha   90.00
_cell.angle_beta   90.00
_cell.angle_gamma   90.00
#
_symmetry.space_group_name_H-M   'P 1'
#
loop_
_entity.id
_entity.type
_entity.pdbx_description
1 polymer ?
#
loop_
_entity_poly.entity_id
_entity_poly.type
_entity_poly.pdbx_seq_one_letter_code
_entity_poly.pdbx_strand_id
1 'polypeptide(L)'
;MDLMVSQVQQWLNTTYGNNENYTTIPEDGVTGGGTVAALITALQIELNISPADGVFGPATQAVCPTLSSGSTAQNQVYILQGALYCKGYNPNGLDGGYGNGVITAVKKFQADAGLTTQDGITTPMIFKALLNTDAFVLLSSGDSNIRIIQQHLNRDYNNVFGLIPCDGIYSKSTNVALIKALQHEEGIATDGIWGPTTQNLCPTIPGQYANTKFILLLQYALYCNGYNPNGFDGLYGNGVKNAVTSFQVFAGLYADGYAGKQTWASLLVSYGDPNRQGTACDCSTTITDEKAATLKANGYNIVGRYLTGRYAMTFEEISVISQNNLKVVPIFEVGGYQLSYFTSLQGMVDGNSAMVAATTLGFPDNTIIYFAVDFDALDEDVTNNILLYFQAINNRFTELNSSYKIGIYAPRNVCSRVAGAGYSCSSFVCDMSSGFSGNLGYPLPHDWAFDQISTISCGSGYGYIEIDNNICSGKDTGVSVPINGGKWVPNSTFAKVVSFAGFLYDPNQDIIYSKIDPLQENFGYCKFYDDSAATTLMSTIIDCEPIYFTYDTKDWLIELWKGQYCLETGAEIGIYNRDSGITDPRDAVLGKFFDCARHDLLNMSFVLKKDGVEIFRRGPENHWWLTGFKWGEFTANPSNDLTMDVTITLENLVMRKAFLKGLNDLGYIESNIDINSPSNPTGPVIWNEENTVSFTFDVPKSQQPQSKIDNFNSIQSQNQSRVADYNLIKNELNLTSNDPNLIQESTIEELSTEAQEAYNRITDWFNSIIPNLENITNS
;
A
#
# COMPACT_ATOMS: atom_id res chain seq x y z
N MET A 1 -40.93 11.02 8.45
CA MET A 1 -41.50 11.20 9.80
C MET A 1 -42.65 10.22 9.95
N ASP A 2 -42.52 9.26 10.85
CA ASP A 2 -43.59 8.36 11.24
C ASP A 2 -44.35 8.96 12.44
N LEU A 3 -45.65 9.18 12.28
CA LEU A 3 -46.48 9.82 13.31
C LEU A 3 -46.62 8.98 14.58
N MET A 4 -46.61 7.65 14.46
CA MET A 4 -46.70 6.78 15.63
C MET A 4 -45.37 6.72 16.39
N VAL A 5 -44.24 6.72 15.67
CA VAL A 5 -42.92 6.82 16.31
C VAL A 5 -42.77 8.17 17.04
N SER A 6 -43.25 9.27 16.45
CA SER A 6 -43.25 10.58 17.12
C SER A 6 -44.08 10.57 18.43
N GLN A 7 -45.25 9.91 18.42
CA GLN A 7 -46.05 9.71 19.63
C GLN A 7 -45.34 8.86 20.69
N VAL A 8 -44.59 7.84 20.28
CA VAL A 8 -43.76 7.02 21.20
C VAL A 8 -42.68 7.89 21.85
N GLN A 9 -41.98 8.72 21.07
CA GLN A 9 -40.96 9.64 21.58
C GLN A 9 -41.56 10.64 22.58
N GLN A 10 -42.73 11.20 22.27
CA GLN A 10 -43.50 12.08 23.17
C GLN A 10 -43.89 11.40 24.47
N TRP A 11 -44.39 10.16 24.39
CA TRP A 11 -44.77 9.38 25.56
C TRP A 11 -43.56 9.10 26.46
N LEU A 12 -42.42 8.71 25.87
CA LEU A 12 -41.18 8.47 26.60
C LEU A 12 -40.71 9.73 27.33
N ASN A 13 -40.62 10.87 26.63
CA ASN A 13 -40.21 12.14 27.21
C ASN A 13 -41.16 12.61 28.32
N THR A 14 -42.46 12.43 28.14
CA THR A 14 -43.47 12.81 29.15
C THR A 14 -43.41 11.92 30.39
N THR A 15 -43.21 10.62 30.21
CA THR A 15 -43.25 9.63 31.30
C THR A 15 -41.95 9.58 32.09
N TYR A 16 -40.81 9.67 31.41
CA TYR A 16 -39.49 9.47 32.01
C TYR A 16 -38.61 10.73 32.05
N GLY A 17 -39.01 11.85 31.43
CA GLY A 17 -38.18 13.06 31.32
C GLY A 17 -37.74 13.71 32.64
N ASN A 18 -38.41 13.39 33.76
CA ASN A 18 -38.02 13.84 35.10
C ASN A 18 -37.17 12.81 35.87
N ASN A 19 -36.91 11.62 35.30
CA ASN A 19 -36.07 10.60 35.91
C ASN A 19 -34.59 10.90 35.60
N GLU A 20 -33.75 10.94 36.63
CA GLU A 20 -32.31 11.25 36.48
C GLU A 20 -31.54 10.26 35.59
N ASN A 21 -32.08 9.05 35.39
CA ASN A 21 -31.47 8.01 34.56
C ASN A 21 -31.99 8.03 33.10
N TYR A 22 -32.85 8.98 32.73
CA TYR A 22 -33.42 9.09 31.39
C TYR A 22 -33.00 10.41 30.73
N THR A 23 -32.57 10.33 29.47
CA THR A 23 -32.24 11.51 28.65
C THR A 23 -33.35 11.73 27.62
N THR A 24 -33.88 12.94 27.53
CA THR A 24 -34.90 13.29 26.54
C THR A 24 -34.36 13.18 25.13
N ILE A 25 -35.20 12.68 24.22
CA ILE A 25 -34.86 12.46 22.80
C ILE A 25 -35.68 13.38 21.88
N PRO A 26 -35.19 13.65 20.66
CA PRO A 26 -35.99 14.37 19.65
C PRO A 26 -37.30 13.64 19.33
N GLU A 27 -38.37 14.42 19.10
CA GLU A 27 -39.71 13.91 18.73
C GLU A 27 -39.94 13.96 17.21
N ASP A 28 -38.94 13.55 16.44
CA ASP A 28 -38.84 13.70 14.99
C ASP A 28 -39.55 12.60 14.17
N GLY A 29 -40.10 11.59 14.85
CA GLY A 29 -40.71 10.42 14.21
C GLY A 29 -39.73 9.59 13.41
N VAL A 30 -38.44 9.64 13.73
CA VAL A 30 -37.39 8.82 13.13
C VAL A 30 -37.14 7.60 14.03
N THR A 31 -37.28 6.41 13.44
CA THR A 31 -36.76 5.20 14.07
C THR A 31 -35.24 5.24 13.97
N GLY A 32 -34.54 5.02 15.09
CA GLY A 32 -33.08 5.01 15.13
C GLY A 32 -32.55 4.56 16.48
N GLY A 33 -31.21 4.46 16.57
CA GLY A 33 -30.52 4.02 17.80
C GLY A 33 -30.91 4.82 19.04
N GLY A 34 -31.13 6.14 18.91
CA GLY A 34 -31.59 7.00 20.00
C GLY A 34 -32.96 6.62 20.55
N THR A 35 -33.96 6.47 19.67
CA THR A 35 -35.33 6.05 20.07
C THR A 35 -35.34 4.65 20.68
N VAL A 36 -34.57 3.71 20.13
CA VAL A 36 -34.45 2.34 20.67
C VAL A 36 -33.75 2.33 22.03
N ALA A 37 -32.64 3.07 22.18
CA ALA A 37 -31.94 3.19 23.46
C ALA A 37 -32.87 3.78 24.54
N ALA A 38 -33.66 4.81 24.21
CA ALA A 38 -34.63 5.39 25.13
C ALA A 38 -35.73 4.40 25.56
N LEU A 39 -36.23 3.57 24.64
CA LEU A 39 -37.16 2.47 24.98
C LEU A 39 -36.52 1.44 25.93
N ILE A 40 -35.23 1.10 25.72
CA ILE A 40 -34.49 0.19 26.61
C ILE A 40 -34.25 0.83 27.98
N THR A 41 -33.84 2.09 28.03
CA THR A 41 -33.66 2.85 29.28
C THR A 41 -34.97 2.92 30.07
N ALA A 42 -36.09 3.20 29.40
CA ALA A 42 -37.42 3.15 30.02
C ALA A 42 -37.72 1.76 30.61
N LEU A 43 -37.45 0.68 29.86
CA LEU A 43 -37.62 -0.68 30.36
C LEU A 43 -36.72 -0.96 31.58
N GLN A 44 -35.47 -0.53 31.56
CA GLN A 44 -34.54 -0.71 32.68
C GLN A 44 -34.99 0.03 33.93
N ILE A 45 -35.54 1.24 33.80
CA ILE A 45 -36.14 2.01 34.90
C ILE A 45 -37.33 1.23 35.49
N GLU A 46 -38.24 0.75 34.66
CA GLU A 46 -39.40 -0.04 35.09
C GLU A 46 -39.01 -1.36 35.78
N LEU A 47 -37.82 -1.90 35.45
CA LEU A 47 -37.29 -3.14 36.02
C LEU A 47 -36.31 -2.90 37.19
N ASN A 48 -36.13 -1.64 37.62
CA ASN A 48 -35.20 -1.25 38.68
C ASN A 48 -33.74 -1.67 38.42
N ILE A 49 -33.29 -1.58 37.17
CA ILE A 49 -31.90 -1.84 36.77
C ILE A 49 -31.09 -0.54 36.85
N SER A 50 -29.90 -0.60 37.46
CA SER A 50 -28.98 0.53 37.59
C SER A 50 -27.55 0.11 37.21
N PRO A 51 -26.84 0.88 36.35
CA PRO A 51 -27.35 2.03 35.60
C PRO A 51 -28.36 1.61 34.51
N ALA A 52 -29.28 2.51 34.15
CA ALA A 52 -30.14 2.35 32.98
C ALA A 52 -29.41 2.87 31.73
N ASP A 53 -28.54 2.04 31.17
CA ASP A 53 -27.58 2.38 30.10
C ASP A 53 -28.16 2.36 28.68
N GLY A 54 -29.43 1.96 28.50
CA GLY A 54 -30.05 1.85 27.19
C GLY A 54 -29.59 0.64 26.37
N VAL A 55 -28.90 -0.33 26.99
CA VAL A 55 -28.43 -1.57 26.34
C VAL A 55 -29.19 -2.79 26.88
N PHE A 56 -29.81 -3.57 25.98
CA PHE A 56 -30.49 -4.81 26.36
C PHE A 56 -29.48 -5.95 26.62
N GLY A 57 -28.78 -5.86 27.75
CA GLY A 57 -27.75 -6.80 28.18
C GLY A 57 -28.27 -7.97 29.03
N PRO A 58 -27.36 -8.81 29.57
CA PRO A 58 -27.72 -9.96 30.41
C PRO A 58 -28.57 -9.59 31.64
N ALA A 59 -28.30 -8.44 32.27
CA ALA A 59 -29.08 -7.97 33.43
C ALA A 59 -30.54 -7.70 33.04
N THR A 60 -30.77 -6.97 31.95
CA THR A 60 -32.13 -6.71 31.42
C THR A 60 -32.81 -8.01 31.00
N GLN A 61 -32.10 -8.90 30.30
CA GLN A 61 -32.63 -10.20 29.89
C GLN A 61 -33.11 -11.05 31.08
N ALA A 62 -32.38 -11.05 32.20
CA ALA A 62 -32.67 -11.90 33.35
C ALA A 62 -33.98 -11.53 34.07
N VAL A 63 -34.38 -10.25 34.02
CA VAL A 63 -35.56 -9.74 34.74
C VAL A 63 -36.67 -9.21 33.83
N CYS A 64 -36.46 -9.21 32.51
CA CYS A 64 -37.48 -8.81 31.54
C CYS A 64 -38.73 -9.70 31.68
N PRO A 65 -39.95 -9.12 31.70
CA PRO A 65 -41.17 -9.88 31.89
C PRO A 65 -41.58 -10.62 30.61
N THR A 66 -42.35 -11.68 30.78
CA THR A 66 -43.19 -12.20 29.69
C THR A 66 -44.53 -11.47 29.71
N LEU A 67 -44.89 -10.82 28.59
CA LEU A 67 -46.16 -10.12 28.43
C LEU A 67 -47.13 -10.95 27.58
N SER A 68 -48.40 -10.98 27.99
CA SER A 68 -49.47 -11.72 27.31
C SER A 68 -50.84 -11.09 27.63
N SER A 69 -51.91 -11.66 27.07
CA SER A 69 -53.27 -11.22 27.38
C SER A 69 -53.54 -11.23 28.88
N GLY A 70 -53.89 -10.08 29.44
CA GLY A 70 -54.13 -9.90 30.88
C GLY A 70 -52.93 -9.37 31.67
N SER A 71 -51.78 -9.11 31.04
CA SER A 71 -50.67 -8.40 31.68
C SER A 71 -51.11 -7.03 32.20
N THR A 72 -50.80 -6.74 33.47
CA THR A 72 -51.13 -5.46 34.15
C THR A 72 -49.96 -4.47 34.17
N ALA A 73 -48.81 -4.86 33.61
CA ALA A 73 -47.57 -4.08 33.56
C ALA A 73 -47.66 -2.99 32.47
N GLN A 74 -48.42 -1.94 32.75
CA GLN A 74 -48.87 -0.96 31.74
C GLN A 74 -47.72 -0.26 31.01
N ASN A 75 -46.70 0.21 31.73
CA ASN A 75 -45.57 0.92 31.13
C ASN A 75 -44.70 -0.01 30.26
N GLN A 76 -44.53 -1.26 30.67
CA GLN A 76 -43.83 -2.28 29.87
C GLN A 76 -44.60 -2.60 28.58
N VAL A 77 -45.94 -2.56 28.61
CA VAL A 77 -46.76 -2.69 27.40
C VAL A 77 -46.66 -1.46 26.51
N TYR A 78 -46.61 -0.24 27.06
CA TYR A 78 -46.32 0.97 26.26
C TYR A 78 -44.97 0.86 25.55
N ILE A 79 -43.93 0.40 26.25
CA ILE A 79 -42.60 0.16 25.67
C ILE A 79 -42.68 -0.88 24.55
N LEU A 80 -43.41 -1.98 24.76
CA LEU A 80 -43.63 -3.00 23.72
C LEU A 80 -44.36 -2.44 22.50
N GLN A 81 -45.43 -1.68 22.70
CA GLN A 81 -46.17 -1.04 21.61
C GLN A 81 -45.26 -0.07 20.83
N GLY A 82 -44.45 0.70 21.54
CA GLY A 82 -43.44 1.57 20.94
C GLY A 82 -42.38 0.82 20.14
N ALA A 83 -41.88 -0.30 20.69
CA ALA A 83 -40.93 -1.18 20.01
C ALA A 83 -41.55 -1.78 18.73
N LEU A 84 -42.81 -2.22 18.78
CA LEU A 84 -43.54 -2.73 17.62
C LEU A 84 -43.65 -1.67 16.52
N TYR A 85 -44.04 -0.43 16.85
CA TYR A 85 -44.07 0.68 15.88
C TYR A 85 -42.69 0.97 15.28
N CYS A 86 -41.65 1.05 16.11
CA CYS A 86 -40.27 1.23 15.64
C CYS A 86 -39.83 0.10 14.70
N LYS A 87 -40.35 -1.12 14.90
CA LYS A 87 -40.09 -2.29 14.05
C LYS A 87 -41.02 -2.41 12.84
N GLY A 88 -41.98 -1.50 12.68
CA GLY A 88 -42.93 -1.51 11.57
C GLY A 88 -44.12 -2.48 11.75
N TYR A 89 -44.34 -3.00 12.95
CA TYR A 89 -45.52 -3.80 13.29
C TYR A 89 -46.56 -2.91 13.98
N ASN A 90 -47.79 -2.85 13.48
CA ASN A 90 -48.82 -1.97 14.02
C ASN A 90 -49.61 -2.65 15.17
N PRO A 91 -49.42 -2.27 16.46
CA PRO A 91 -50.20 -2.77 17.58
C PRO A 91 -51.63 -2.20 17.67
N ASN A 92 -52.05 -1.33 16.75
CA ASN A 92 -53.34 -0.62 16.74
C ASN A 92 -53.59 0.26 17.98
N GLY A 93 -52.56 0.94 18.48
CA GLY A 93 -52.66 1.90 19.58
C GLY A 93 -51.39 1.99 20.41
N LEU A 94 -51.30 3.06 21.19
CA LEU A 94 -50.30 3.29 22.23
C LEU A 94 -51.05 3.64 23.52
N ASP A 95 -51.55 2.63 24.22
CA ASP A 95 -52.47 2.74 25.37
C ASP A 95 -52.02 1.95 26.62
N GLY A 96 -50.91 1.21 26.50
CA GLY A 96 -50.40 0.35 27.57
C GLY A 96 -51.24 -0.93 27.80
N GLY A 97 -52.18 -1.25 26.91
CA GLY A 97 -53.02 -2.44 26.95
C GLY A 97 -52.52 -3.58 26.06
N TYR A 98 -52.41 -4.80 26.59
CA TYR A 98 -52.05 -5.99 25.81
C TYR A 98 -53.27 -6.55 25.06
N GLY A 99 -53.81 -5.76 24.14
CA GLY A 99 -55.03 -6.06 23.38
C GLY A 99 -54.80 -6.88 22.11
N ASN A 100 -55.89 -7.09 21.34
CA ASN A 100 -55.86 -7.89 20.11
C ASN A 100 -54.90 -7.33 19.03
N GLY A 101 -54.71 -6.01 19.00
CA GLY A 101 -53.75 -5.37 18.09
C GLY A 101 -52.30 -5.75 18.40
N VAL A 102 -51.90 -5.71 19.68
CA VAL A 102 -50.59 -6.18 20.16
C VAL A 102 -50.40 -7.67 19.85
N ILE A 103 -51.39 -8.51 20.17
CA ILE A 103 -51.35 -9.95 19.88
C ILE A 103 -51.12 -10.19 18.38
N THR A 104 -51.86 -9.48 17.52
CA THR A 104 -51.73 -9.62 16.05
C THR A 104 -50.35 -9.18 15.57
N ALA A 105 -49.85 -8.05 16.08
CA ALA A 105 -48.53 -7.53 15.74
C ALA A 105 -47.40 -8.48 16.19
N VAL A 106 -47.47 -9.03 17.40
CA VAL A 106 -46.49 -9.99 17.93
C VAL A 106 -46.53 -11.30 17.15
N LYS A 107 -47.72 -11.83 16.81
CA LYS A 107 -47.84 -13.01 15.94
C LYS A 107 -47.20 -12.79 14.59
N LYS A 108 -47.41 -11.61 14.00
CA LYS A 108 -46.77 -11.24 12.73
C LYS A 108 -45.25 -11.19 12.88
N PHE A 109 -44.73 -10.57 13.94
CA PHE A 109 -43.29 -10.59 14.23
C PHE A 109 -42.75 -12.02 14.40
N GLN A 110 -43.42 -12.86 15.19
CA GLN A 110 -43.01 -14.26 15.40
C GLN A 110 -42.94 -15.02 14.07
N ALA A 111 -43.92 -14.82 13.17
CA ALA A 111 -43.92 -15.40 11.84
C ALA A 111 -42.77 -14.86 10.97
N ASP A 112 -42.57 -13.54 10.94
CA ASP A 112 -41.50 -12.88 10.18
C ASP A 112 -40.10 -13.28 10.67
N ALA A 113 -39.95 -13.54 11.97
CA ALA A 113 -38.74 -14.08 12.60
C ALA A 113 -38.50 -15.58 12.37
N GLY A 114 -39.46 -16.30 11.77
CA GLY A 114 -39.33 -17.73 11.46
C GLY A 114 -39.71 -18.69 12.59
N LEU A 115 -40.36 -18.20 13.66
CA LEU A 115 -40.73 -19.04 14.79
C LEU A 115 -41.91 -19.96 14.47
N THR A 116 -41.84 -21.21 14.96
CA THR A 116 -42.91 -22.20 14.82
C THR A 116 -44.14 -21.85 15.67
N THR A 117 -43.94 -21.26 16.84
CA THR A 117 -45.01 -20.81 17.72
C THR A 117 -45.31 -19.33 17.48
N GLN A 118 -46.57 -19.06 17.09
CA GLN A 118 -47.10 -17.73 16.83
C GLN A 118 -48.30 -17.47 17.75
N ASP A 119 -48.05 -17.50 19.05
CA ASP A 119 -49.06 -17.37 20.10
C ASP A 119 -49.41 -15.92 20.44
N GLY A 120 -48.59 -14.97 19.99
CA GLY A 120 -48.72 -13.57 20.33
C GLY A 120 -48.33 -13.28 21.78
N ILE A 121 -47.43 -14.07 22.37
CA ILE A 121 -46.82 -13.85 23.68
C ILE A 121 -45.44 -13.21 23.48
N THR A 122 -45.17 -12.14 24.22
CA THR A 122 -43.88 -11.44 24.19
C THR A 122 -42.99 -11.96 25.31
N THR A 123 -42.13 -12.94 25.00
CA THR A 123 -41.08 -13.40 25.91
C THR A 123 -39.91 -12.41 25.95
N PRO A 124 -38.99 -12.51 26.94
CA PRO A 124 -37.76 -11.70 26.97
C PRO A 124 -36.94 -11.75 25.68
N MET A 125 -36.91 -12.90 24.99
CA MET A 125 -36.23 -13.05 23.69
C MET A 125 -36.91 -12.20 22.60
N ILE A 126 -38.24 -12.22 22.53
CA ILE A 126 -39.02 -11.40 21.59
C ILE A 126 -38.84 -9.91 21.92
N PHE A 127 -38.87 -9.57 23.21
CA PHE A 127 -38.67 -8.20 23.68
C PHE A 127 -37.31 -7.65 23.25
N LYS A 128 -36.24 -8.43 23.46
CA LYS A 128 -34.88 -8.08 23.03
C LYS A 128 -34.78 -7.87 21.52
N ALA A 129 -35.41 -8.74 20.72
CA ALA A 129 -35.39 -8.65 19.27
C ALA A 129 -36.21 -7.46 18.72
N LEU A 130 -37.26 -7.05 19.43
CA LEU A 130 -38.04 -5.85 19.12
C LEU A 130 -37.30 -4.56 19.54
N LEU A 131 -36.47 -4.61 20.58
CA LEU A 131 -35.66 -3.48 21.08
C LEU A 131 -34.24 -3.46 20.49
N ASN A 132 -34.14 -3.47 19.16
CA ASN A 132 -32.91 -3.18 18.44
C ASN A 132 -33.24 -2.57 17.05
N THR A 133 -32.28 -2.35 16.18
CA THR A 133 -32.51 -1.78 14.82
C THR A 133 -32.61 -2.82 13.70
N ASP A 134 -32.48 -4.11 14.01
CA ASP A 134 -32.47 -5.20 13.04
C ASP A 134 -33.80 -5.34 12.27
N ALA A 135 -33.74 -5.58 10.97
CA ALA A 135 -34.94 -5.88 10.19
C ALA A 135 -35.31 -7.37 10.26
N PHE A 136 -36.58 -7.65 10.53
CA PHE A 136 -37.14 -9.02 10.51
C PHE A 136 -38.00 -9.29 9.26
N VAL A 137 -38.04 -8.32 8.36
CA VAL A 137 -38.72 -8.37 7.07
C VAL A 137 -37.70 -8.23 5.95
N LEU A 138 -38.00 -8.84 4.80
CA LEU A 138 -37.14 -8.80 3.61
C LEU A 138 -36.94 -7.34 3.18
N LEU A 139 -35.70 -6.89 3.14
CA LEU A 139 -35.33 -5.58 2.62
C LEU A 139 -35.36 -5.58 1.09
N SER A 140 -35.46 -4.40 0.48
CA SER A 140 -35.45 -4.26 -0.98
C SER A 140 -34.14 -4.73 -1.63
N SER A 141 -33.03 -4.65 -0.89
CA SER A 141 -31.72 -5.19 -1.27
C SER A 141 -31.50 -6.65 -0.86
N GLY A 142 -32.46 -7.26 -0.14
CA GLY A 142 -32.34 -8.59 0.42
C GLY A 142 -32.70 -9.72 -0.55
N ASP A 143 -32.10 -10.88 -0.31
CA ASP A 143 -32.41 -12.14 -1.01
C ASP A 143 -33.41 -12.97 -0.19
N SER A 144 -34.50 -13.41 -0.83
CA SER A 144 -35.54 -14.23 -0.20
C SER A 144 -35.04 -15.58 0.33
N ASN A 145 -34.04 -16.20 -0.31
CA ASN A 145 -33.43 -17.44 0.16
C ASN A 145 -32.51 -17.19 1.36
N ILE A 146 -31.77 -16.08 1.40
CA ILE A 146 -31.03 -15.68 2.62
C ILE A 146 -32.01 -15.47 3.77
N ARG A 147 -33.16 -14.83 3.52
CA ARG A 147 -34.20 -14.69 4.54
C ARG A 147 -34.73 -16.04 5.02
N ILE A 148 -34.93 -17.01 4.13
CA ILE A 148 -35.32 -18.39 4.51
C ILE A 148 -34.25 -19.00 5.41
N ILE A 149 -32.95 -18.84 5.10
CA ILE A 149 -31.84 -19.32 5.93
C ILE A 149 -31.91 -18.69 7.32
N GLN A 150 -32.02 -17.36 7.40
CA GLN A 150 -32.13 -16.63 8.67
C GLN A 150 -33.32 -17.09 9.51
N GLN A 151 -34.49 -17.26 8.88
CA GLN A 151 -35.69 -17.79 9.53
C GLN A 151 -35.50 -19.23 10.01
N HIS A 152 -34.86 -20.09 9.22
CA HIS A 152 -34.56 -21.46 9.63
C HIS A 152 -33.57 -21.52 10.80
N LEU A 153 -32.55 -20.66 10.80
CA LEU A 153 -31.61 -20.53 11.91
C LEU A 153 -32.33 -20.09 13.20
N ASN A 154 -33.17 -19.06 13.13
CA ASN A 154 -34.02 -18.64 14.25
C ASN A 154 -34.96 -19.76 14.70
N ARG A 155 -35.62 -20.45 13.77
CA ARG A 155 -36.53 -21.56 14.07
C ARG A 155 -35.85 -22.66 14.89
N ASP A 156 -34.67 -23.07 14.45
CA ASP A 156 -34.01 -24.28 14.94
C ASP A 156 -33.07 -24.02 16.12
N TYR A 157 -32.50 -22.81 16.24
CA TYR A 157 -31.41 -22.51 17.18
C TYR A 157 -31.64 -21.26 18.04
N ASN A 158 -32.86 -20.75 18.16
CA ASN A 158 -33.13 -19.57 19.00
C ASN A 158 -32.78 -19.76 20.49
N ASN A 159 -32.79 -20.99 20.99
CA ASN A 159 -32.33 -21.34 22.33
C ASN A 159 -30.80 -21.21 22.50
N VAL A 160 -30.04 -21.20 21.40
CA VAL A 160 -28.57 -21.08 21.40
C VAL A 160 -28.14 -19.61 21.34
N PHE A 161 -28.74 -18.81 20.48
CA PHE A 161 -28.28 -17.42 20.22
C PHE A 161 -29.37 -16.35 20.23
N GLY A 162 -30.63 -16.68 20.52
CA GLY A 162 -31.74 -15.75 20.38
C GLY A 162 -32.18 -15.59 18.92
N LEU A 163 -32.58 -14.39 18.52
CA LEU A 163 -33.04 -14.10 17.16
C LEU A 163 -32.05 -13.20 16.43
N ILE A 164 -31.70 -13.59 15.21
CA ILE A 164 -30.96 -12.77 14.25
C ILE A 164 -31.93 -12.09 13.27
N PRO A 165 -31.51 -10.99 12.58
CA PRO A 165 -32.30 -10.37 11.53
C PRO A 165 -32.80 -11.38 10.48
N CYS A 166 -33.98 -11.12 9.92
CA CYS A 166 -34.58 -11.86 8.80
C CYS A 166 -34.74 -10.92 7.59
N ASP A 167 -33.70 -10.16 7.29
CA ASP A 167 -33.66 -9.06 6.33
C ASP A 167 -33.30 -9.49 4.90
N GLY A 168 -32.84 -10.72 4.72
CA GLY A 168 -32.35 -11.25 3.45
C GLY A 168 -30.92 -10.85 3.12
N ILE A 169 -30.16 -10.30 4.07
CA ILE A 169 -28.77 -9.88 3.88
C ILE A 169 -27.84 -10.83 4.63
N TYR A 170 -26.90 -11.45 3.91
CA TYR A 170 -25.83 -12.20 4.57
C TYR A 170 -24.91 -11.20 5.26
N SER A 171 -24.83 -11.28 6.58
CA SER A 171 -24.11 -10.33 7.43
C SER A 171 -23.39 -11.06 8.55
N LYS A 172 -22.58 -10.32 9.32
CA LYS A 172 -21.90 -10.84 10.52
C LYS A 172 -22.82 -11.62 11.45
N SER A 173 -24.05 -11.17 11.69
CA SER A 173 -25.00 -11.85 12.57
C SER A 173 -25.41 -13.22 12.02
N THR A 174 -25.62 -13.32 10.71
CA THR A 174 -25.95 -14.58 10.03
C THR A 174 -24.75 -15.54 10.04
N ASN A 175 -23.53 -15.05 9.77
CA ASN A 175 -22.32 -15.89 9.83
C ASN A 175 -22.05 -16.42 11.25
N VAL A 176 -22.12 -15.56 12.26
CA VAL A 176 -21.96 -15.97 13.66
C VAL A 176 -23.03 -16.98 14.08
N ALA A 177 -24.28 -16.82 13.61
CA ALA A 177 -25.34 -17.81 13.86
C ALA A 177 -25.06 -19.16 13.18
N LEU A 178 -24.52 -19.18 11.96
CA LEU A 178 -24.09 -20.41 11.29
C LEU A 178 -23.00 -21.13 12.09
N ILE A 179 -21.98 -20.41 12.58
CA ILE A 179 -20.91 -20.98 13.40
C ILE A 179 -21.47 -21.51 14.72
N LYS A 180 -22.34 -20.76 15.41
CA LYS A 180 -22.97 -21.22 16.66
C LYS A 180 -23.86 -22.45 16.46
N ALA A 181 -24.61 -22.50 15.37
CA ALA A 181 -25.42 -23.66 15.01
C ALA A 181 -24.52 -24.88 14.72
N LEU A 182 -23.42 -24.70 14.00
CA LEU A 182 -22.44 -25.76 13.76
C LEU A 182 -21.83 -26.29 15.07
N GLN A 183 -21.35 -25.39 15.94
CA GLN A 183 -20.81 -25.74 17.25
C GLN A 183 -21.84 -26.48 18.13
N HIS A 184 -23.11 -26.10 18.03
CA HIS A 184 -24.21 -26.78 18.73
C HIS A 184 -24.36 -28.23 18.25
N GLU A 185 -24.38 -28.43 16.93
CA GLU A 185 -24.48 -29.76 16.33
C GLU A 185 -23.22 -30.62 16.56
N GLU A 186 -22.05 -29.99 16.72
CA GLU A 186 -20.80 -30.64 17.14
C GLU A 186 -20.79 -31.01 18.65
N GLY A 187 -21.73 -30.50 19.44
CA GLY A 187 -21.82 -30.78 20.87
C GLY A 187 -20.77 -30.04 21.72
N ILE A 188 -20.28 -28.89 21.25
CA ILE A 188 -19.28 -28.06 21.95
C ILE A 188 -19.87 -26.72 22.42
N ALA A 189 -19.06 -25.92 23.12
CA ALA A 189 -19.45 -24.59 23.54
C ALA A 189 -19.71 -23.69 22.32
N THR A 190 -20.84 -22.97 22.34
CA THR A 190 -21.35 -22.18 21.19
C THR A 190 -20.98 -20.70 21.32
N ASP A 191 -19.68 -20.39 21.30
CA ASP A 191 -19.18 -19.01 21.39
C ASP A 191 -19.35 -18.22 20.07
N GLY A 192 -19.51 -18.92 18.94
CA GLY A 192 -19.59 -18.32 17.60
C GLY A 192 -18.24 -17.92 17.03
N ILE A 193 -17.14 -18.39 17.60
CA ILE A 193 -15.78 -18.13 17.16
C ILE A 193 -15.25 -19.39 16.46
N TRP A 194 -14.78 -19.22 15.23
CA TRP A 194 -14.11 -20.31 14.52
C TRP A 194 -12.73 -20.57 15.14
N GLY A 195 -12.45 -21.82 15.49
CA GLY A 195 -11.16 -22.22 16.06
C GLY A 195 -10.85 -23.69 15.84
N PRO A 196 -9.67 -24.17 16.30
CA PRO A 196 -9.20 -25.53 16.03
C PRO A 196 -10.17 -26.63 16.47
N THR A 197 -10.92 -26.42 17.57
CA THR A 197 -11.93 -27.39 18.03
C THR A 197 -13.07 -27.52 17.03
N THR A 198 -13.68 -26.39 16.62
CA THR A 198 -14.74 -26.34 15.59
C THR A 198 -14.26 -27.02 14.30
N GLN A 199 -13.12 -26.57 13.76
CA GLN A 199 -12.57 -27.14 12.51
C GLN A 199 -12.30 -28.65 12.60
N ASN A 200 -11.87 -29.14 13.77
CA ASN A 200 -11.55 -30.56 13.92
C ASN A 200 -12.77 -31.48 14.00
N LEU A 201 -13.91 -30.95 14.45
CA LEU A 201 -15.16 -31.70 14.58
C LEU A 201 -16.05 -31.62 13.34
N CYS A 202 -15.79 -30.68 12.43
CA CYS A 202 -16.50 -30.58 11.16
C CYS A 202 -16.51 -31.92 10.39
N PRO A 203 -17.69 -32.47 10.06
CA PRO A 203 -17.78 -33.73 9.34
C PRO A 203 -17.38 -33.56 7.87
N THR A 204 -16.89 -34.63 7.27
CA THR A 204 -16.79 -34.71 5.80
C THR A 204 -18.17 -35.06 5.21
N ILE A 205 -18.65 -34.23 4.28
CA ILE A 205 -19.96 -34.42 3.63
C ILE A 205 -19.76 -34.59 2.12
N PRO A 206 -20.24 -35.72 1.52
CA PRO A 206 -20.90 -36.84 2.16
C PRO A 206 -19.90 -37.70 2.95
N GLY A 207 -20.37 -38.42 3.97
CA GLY A 207 -19.51 -39.26 4.80
C GLY A 207 -20.25 -39.87 5.98
N GLN A 208 -19.55 -40.69 6.77
CA GLN A 208 -20.13 -41.45 7.89
C GLN A 208 -20.86 -40.57 8.91
N TYR A 209 -20.38 -39.35 9.14
CA TYR A 209 -20.94 -38.40 10.12
C TYR A 209 -21.84 -37.33 9.49
N ALA A 210 -22.13 -37.43 8.18
CA ALA A 210 -23.05 -36.53 7.51
C ALA A 210 -24.49 -36.84 7.97
N ASN A 211 -25.12 -35.88 8.63
CA ASN A 211 -26.53 -35.94 9.01
C ASN A 211 -27.30 -34.74 8.43
N THR A 212 -28.63 -34.77 8.50
CA THR A 212 -29.50 -33.74 7.94
C THR A 212 -29.17 -32.32 8.44
N LYS A 213 -28.77 -32.17 9.72
CA LYS A 213 -28.45 -30.86 10.30
C LYS A 213 -27.15 -30.29 9.75
N PHE A 214 -26.08 -31.08 9.70
CA PHE A 214 -24.84 -30.65 9.08
C PHE A 214 -25.00 -30.39 7.57
N ILE A 215 -25.80 -31.19 6.87
CA ILE A 215 -26.07 -30.94 5.44
C ILE A 215 -26.85 -29.64 5.24
N LEU A 216 -27.85 -29.33 6.08
CA LEU A 216 -28.55 -28.04 6.03
C LEU A 216 -27.60 -26.86 6.26
N LEU A 217 -26.73 -26.94 7.28
CA LEU A 217 -25.74 -25.90 7.55
C LEU A 217 -24.77 -25.72 6.39
N LEU A 218 -24.36 -26.80 5.73
CA LEU A 218 -23.54 -26.74 4.51
C LEU A 218 -24.29 -26.04 3.36
N GLN A 219 -25.56 -26.40 3.13
CA GLN A 219 -26.40 -25.77 2.11
C GLN A 219 -26.56 -24.27 2.36
N TYR A 220 -26.74 -23.86 3.62
CA TYR A 220 -26.82 -22.46 4.01
C TYR A 220 -25.50 -21.73 3.75
N ALA A 221 -24.38 -22.28 4.22
CA ALA A 221 -23.07 -21.68 4.05
C ALA A 221 -22.68 -21.54 2.56
N LEU A 222 -23.00 -22.53 1.73
CA LEU A 222 -22.79 -22.46 0.28
C LEU A 222 -23.61 -21.32 -0.35
N TYR A 223 -24.91 -21.23 -0.04
CA TYR A 223 -25.77 -20.18 -0.60
C TYR A 223 -25.33 -18.78 -0.14
N CYS A 224 -24.97 -18.61 1.14
CA CYS A 224 -24.42 -17.36 1.67
C CYS A 224 -23.13 -16.91 0.95
N ASN A 225 -22.35 -17.87 0.43
CA ASN A 225 -21.15 -17.59 -0.36
C ASN A 225 -21.42 -17.51 -1.87
N GLY A 226 -22.68 -17.49 -2.32
CA GLY A 226 -23.06 -17.34 -3.72
C GLY A 226 -23.16 -18.65 -4.52
N TYR A 227 -23.07 -19.82 -3.87
CA TYR A 227 -23.12 -21.13 -4.50
C TYR A 227 -24.43 -21.83 -4.21
N ASN A 228 -25.38 -21.76 -5.15
CA ASN A 228 -26.73 -22.27 -4.93
C ASN A 228 -26.76 -23.82 -4.86
N PRO A 229 -27.13 -24.43 -3.71
CA PRO A 229 -27.26 -25.89 -3.57
C PRO A 229 -28.54 -26.46 -4.18
N ASN A 230 -29.40 -25.62 -4.77
CA ASN A 230 -30.72 -25.93 -5.33
C ASN A 230 -31.77 -26.39 -4.30
N GLY A 231 -31.72 -25.81 -3.09
CA GLY A 231 -32.69 -26.04 -2.03
C GLY A 231 -32.06 -26.25 -0.66
N PHE A 232 -32.92 -26.27 0.36
CA PHE A 232 -32.56 -26.39 1.76
C PHE A 232 -33.30 -27.57 2.40
N ASP A 233 -33.07 -28.77 1.90
CA ASP A 233 -33.76 -30.01 2.28
C ASP A 233 -32.95 -30.91 3.24
N GLY A 234 -31.68 -30.56 3.50
CA GLY A 234 -30.79 -31.35 4.32
C GLY A 234 -30.36 -32.67 3.67
N LEU A 235 -30.47 -32.77 2.34
CA LEU A 235 -30.02 -33.92 1.55
C LEU A 235 -28.81 -33.54 0.70
N TYR A 236 -27.81 -34.43 0.67
CA TYR A 236 -26.65 -34.26 -0.20
C TYR A 236 -26.97 -34.80 -1.60
N GLY A 237 -27.65 -33.98 -2.40
CA GLY A 237 -27.99 -34.27 -3.79
C GLY A 237 -27.00 -33.69 -4.81
N ASN A 238 -27.31 -33.83 -6.10
CA ASN A 238 -26.47 -33.31 -7.19
C ASN A 238 -26.31 -31.78 -7.14
N GLY A 239 -27.33 -31.05 -6.67
CA GLY A 239 -27.25 -29.60 -6.47
C GLY A 239 -26.17 -29.20 -5.46
N VAL A 240 -26.16 -29.86 -4.28
CA VAL A 240 -25.14 -29.62 -3.24
C VAL A 240 -23.76 -30.01 -3.74
N LYS A 241 -23.61 -31.18 -4.38
CA LYS A 241 -22.32 -31.63 -4.93
C LYS A 241 -21.74 -30.62 -5.91
N ASN A 242 -22.54 -30.14 -6.86
CA ASN A 242 -22.11 -29.15 -7.84
C ASN A 242 -21.75 -27.82 -7.19
N ALA A 243 -22.53 -27.36 -6.19
CA ALA A 243 -22.24 -26.14 -5.44
C ALA A 243 -20.91 -26.25 -4.68
N VAL A 244 -20.64 -27.38 -4.01
CA VAL A 244 -19.36 -27.64 -3.33
C VAL A 244 -18.20 -27.64 -4.32
N THR A 245 -18.31 -28.39 -5.43
CA THR A 245 -17.23 -28.44 -6.43
C THR A 245 -16.95 -27.05 -7.03
N SER A 246 -17.99 -26.28 -7.37
CA SER A 246 -17.82 -24.92 -7.89
C SER A 246 -17.19 -23.97 -6.88
N PHE A 247 -17.60 -24.04 -5.61
CA PHE A 247 -16.99 -23.26 -4.54
C PHE A 247 -15.53 -23.64 -4.34
N GLN A 248 -15.21 -24.94 -4.32
CA GLN A 248 -13.83 -25.42 -4.18
C GLN A 248 -12.94 -24.93 -5.32
N VAL A 249 -13.41 -24.99 -6.57
CA VAL A 249 -12.67 -24.41 -7.72
C VAL A 249 -12.44 -22.92 -7.51
N PHE A 250 -13.47 -22.18 -7.14
CA PHE A 250 -13.38 -20.74 -6.95
C PHE A 250 -12.45 -20.33 -5.81
N ALA A 251 -12.44 -21.06 -4.69
CA ALA A 251 -11.65 -20.76 -3.50
C ALA A 251 -10.22 -21.33 -3.56
N GLY A 252 -9.81 -21.97 -4.66
CA GLY A 252 -8.49 -22.59 -4.80
C GLY A 252 -8.30 -23.80 -3.89
N LEU A 253 -9.35 -24.61 -3.72
CA LEU A 253 -9.34 -25.88 -2.99
C LEU A 253 -9.29 -27.07 -3.97
N TYR A 254 -8.95 -28.25 -3.46
CA TYR A 254 -9.11 -29.49 -4.24
C TYR A 254 -10.61 -29.76 -4.47
N ALA A 255 -11.02 -29.76 -5.74
CA ALA A 255 -12.42 -29.79 -6.15
C ALA A 255 -13.00 -31.22 -6.25
N ASP A 256 -13.02 -31.95 -5.15
CA ASP A 256 -13.54 -33.33 -5.07
C ASP A 256 -15.07 -33.41 -4.87
N GLY A 257 -15.72 -32.29 -4.58
CA GLY A 257 -17.13 -32.22 -4.22
C GLY A 257 -17.43 -32.61 -2.77
N TYR A 258 -16.43 -32.99 -1.97
CA TYR A 258 -16.61 -33.33 -0.56
C TYR A 258 -16.35 -32.09 0.30
N ALA A 259 -17.35 -31.70 1.10
CA ALA A 259 -17.17 -30.65 2.10
C ALA A 259 -16.40 -31.21 3.30
N GLY A 260 -15.07 -31.19 3.21
CA GLY A 260 -14.15 -31.49 4.31
C GLY A 260 -13.78 -30.25 5.12
N LYS A 261 -12.86 -30.41 6.08
CA LYS A 261 -12.46 -29.34 7.02
C LYS A 261 -12.06 -28.03 6.33
N GLN A 262 -11.30 -28.10 5.24
CA GLN A 262 -10.88 -26.91 4.50
C GLN A 262 -12.06 -26.22 3.80
N THR A 263 -12.98 -26.99 3.21
CA THR A 263 -14.19 -26.43 2.61
C THR A 263 -15.07 -25.74 3.64
N TRP A 264 -15.26 -26.36 4.82
CA TRP A 264 -16.01 -25.74 5.91
C TRP A 264 -15.36 -24.45 6.40
N ALA A 265 -14.05 -24.47 6.63
CA ALA A 265 -13.32 -23.29 7.08
C ALA A 265 -13.44 -22.15 6.07
N SER A 266 -13.19 -22.39 4.78
CA SER A 266 -13.30 -21.37 3.73
C SER A 266 -14.73 -20.82 3.55
N LEU A 267 -15.77 -21.56 3.93
CA LEU A 267 -17.16 -21.09 3.87
C LEU A 267 -17.54 -20.19 5.07
N LEU A 268 -16.91 -20.36 6.23
CA LEU A 268 -17.37 -19.79 7.51
C LEU A 268 -16.42 -18.76 8.14
N VAL A 269 -15.13 -18.77 7.78
CA VAL A 269 -14.15 -17.79 8.24
C VAL A 269 -13.30 -17.28 7.09
N SER A 270 -12.89 -16.01 7.15
CA SER A 270 -12.19 -15.34 6.06
C SER A 270 -10.90 -16.05 5.67
N TYR A 271 -10.01 -16.33 6.63
CA TYR A 271 -8.73 -17.01 6.36
C TYR A 271 -8.83 -18.50 5.98
N GLY A 272 -10.03 -19.08 5.98
CA GLY A 272 -10.22 -20.51 5.74
C GLY A 272 -9.44 -21.41 6.71
N ASP A 273 -8.72 -22.41 6.19
CA ASP A 273 -7.78 -23.20 6.98
C ASP A 273 -6.39 -22.55 6.91
N PRO A 274 -5.84 -22.02 8.03
CA PRO A 274 -4.57 -21.30 8.01
C PRO A 274 -3.37 -22.20 7.68
N ASN A 275 -3.56 -23.53 7.65
CA ASN A 275 -2.50 -24.48 7.27
C ASN A 275 -2.48 -24.77 5.75
N ARG A 276 -3.33 -24.13 4.95
CA ARG A 276 -3.27 -24.29 3.49
C ARG A 276 -1.94 -23.77 2.98
N GLN A 277 -1.22 -24.61 2.23
CA GLN A 277 0.03 -24.20 1.59
C GLN A 277 -0.28 -23.28 0.41
N GLY A 278 0.13 -22.01 0.52
CA GLY A 278 0.07 -21.06 -0.57
C GLY A 278 1.18 -21.28 -1.60
N THR A 279 1.03 -20.64 -2.75
CA THR A 279 2.07 -20.58 -3.80
C THR A 279 2.59 -19.16 -4.03
N ALA A 280 1.99 -18.19 -3.34
CA ALA A 280 2.42 -16.81 -3.27
C ALA A 280 2.66 -16.45 -1.80
N CYS A 281 3.46 -15.42 -1.57
CA CYS A 281 3.64 -14.84 -0.25
C CYS A 281 3.86 -13.34 -0.38
N ASP A 282 3.81 -12.60 0.71
CA ASP A 282 4.32 -11.24 0.81
C ASP A 282 5.09 -11.09 2.12
N CYS A 283 5.98 -10.11 2.17
CA CYS A 283 6.78 -9.85 3.36
C CYS A 283 7.40 -8.46 3.28
N SER A 284 7.71 -7.88 4.44
CA SER A 284 8.50 -6.64 4.58
C SER A 284 10.01 -6.87 4.51
N THR A 285 10.46 -8.11 4.69
CA THR A 285 11.89 -8.48 4.70
C THR A 285 12.48 -8.46 3.30
N THR A 286 13.64 -7.82 3.12
CA THR A 286 14.42 -7.87 1.87
C THR A 286 14.80 -9.31 1.51
N ILE A 287 14.51 -9.69 0.28
CA ILE A 287 14.81 -11.00 -0.31
C ILE A 287 16.27 -11.05 -0.77
N THR A 288 17.10 -11.81 -0.05
CA THR A 288 18.46 -12.20 -0.49
C THR A 288 18.41 -13.52 -1.26
N ASP A 289 19.50 -13.92 -1.90
CA ASP A 289 19.58 -15.19 -2.63
C ASP A 289 19.22 -16.39 -1.75
N GLU A 290 19.69 -16.44 -0.49
CA GLU A 290 19.39 -17.55 0.42
C GLU A 290 17.90 -17.60 0.76
N LYS A 291 17.25 -16.44 0.95
CA LYS A 291 15.82 -16.36 1.23
C LYS A 291 15.00 -16.70 -0.01
N ALA A 292 15.40 -16.22 -1.20
CA ALA A 292 14.75 -16.57 -2.46
C ALA A 292 14.82 -18.09 -2.71
N ALA A 293 15.97 -18.71 -2.47
CA ALA A 293 16.14 -20.15 -2.53
C ALA A 293 15.25 -20.88 -1.51
N THR A 294 15.16 -20.39 -0.27
CA THR A 294 14.22 -20.91 0.74
C THR A 294 12.78 -20.86 0.25
N LEU A 295 12.33 -19.72 -0.28
CA LEU A 295 10.96 -19.55 -0.77
C LEU A 295 10.65 -20.56 -1.90
N LYS A 296 11.53 -20.67 -2.89
CA LYS A 296 11.38 -21.67 -3.98
C LYS A 296 11.33 -23.10 -3.44
N ALA A 297 12.21 -23.45 -2.52
CA ALA A 297 12.26 -24.79 -1.93
C ALA A 297 10.98 -25.14 -1.16
N ASN A 298 10.27 -24.14 -0.62
CA ASN A 298 8.99 -24.32 0.07
C ASN A 298 7.76 -24.18 -0.84
N GLY A 299 7.95 -24.09 -2.16
CA GLY A 299 6.87 -24.10 -3.15
C GLY A 299 6.30 -22.74 -3.53
N TYR A 300 6.89 -21.64 -3.02
CA TYR A 300 6.49 -20.28 -3.41
C TYR A 300 7.04 -19.92 -4.79
N ASN A 301 6.23 -19.24 -5.58
CA ASN A 301 6.57 -18.81 -6.93
C ASN A 301 6.40 -17.30 -7.14
N ILE A 302 5.66 -16.64 -6.26
CA ILE A 302 5.30 -15.23 -6.37
C ILE A 302 5.54 -14.57 -5.00
N VAL A 303 6.18 -13.41 -4.99
CA VAL A 303 6.45 -12.65 -3.77
C VAL A 303 5.91 -11.22 -3.93
N GLY A 304 4.97 -10.83 -3.07
CA GLY A 304 4.50 -9.47 -2.90
C GLY A 304 5.57 -8.63 -2.21
N ARG A 305 5.95 -7.51 -2.81
CA ARG A 305 6.99 -6.61 -2.29
C ARG A 305 6.56 -5.15 -2.43
N TYR A 306 7.02 -4.30 -1.53
CA TYR A 306 6.62 -2.90 -1.46
C TYR A 306 7.38 -2.05 -2.47
N LEU A 307 6.69 -1.20 -3.23
CA LEU A 307 7.29 -0.28 -4.20
C LEU A 307 8.01 0.90 -3.54
N THR A 308 7.53 1.33 -2.38
CA THR A 308 7.93 2.59 -1.74
C THR A 308 7.97 2.42 -0.21
N GLY A 309 8.41 3.49 0.47
CA GLY A 309 8.43 3.53 1.93
C GLY A 309 9.57 2.73 2.56
N ARG A 310 9.42 2.43 3.85
CA ARG A 310 10.47 1.80 4.67
C ARG A 310 10.93 0.43 4.17
N TYR A 311 10.05 -0.30 3.52
CA TYR A 311 10.28 -1.68 3.07
C TYR A 311 10.40 -1.79 1.54
N ALA A 312 10.62 -0.65 0.87
CA ALA A 312 10.74 -0.56 -0.58
C ALA A 312 11.76 -1.56 -1.11
N MET A 313 11.36 -2.32 -2.13
CA MET A 313 12.25 -3.21 -2.84
C MET A 313 13.20 -2.42 -3.74
N THR A 314 14.41 -2.93 -3.91
CA THR A 314 15.42 -2.33 -4.81
C THR A 314 15.51 -3.11 -6.12
N PHE A 315 16.23 -2.54 -7.09
CA PHE A 315 16.52 -3.23 -8.35
C PHE A 315 17.38 -4.49 -8.14
N GLU A 316 18.31 -4.45 -7.19
CA GLU A 316 19.13 -5.60 -6.80
C GLU A 316 18.26 -6.73 -6.23
N GLU A 317 17.30 -6.39 -5.36
CA GLU A 317 16.33 -7.36 -4.83
C GLU A 317 15.47 -7.98 -5.95
N ILE A 318 14.97 -7.17 -6.89
CA ILE A 318 14.22 -7.66 -8.06
C ILE A 318 15.07 -8.62 -8.92
N SER A 319 16.36 -8.33 -9.06
CA SER A 319 17.30 -9.17 -9.78
C SER A 319 17.48 -10.53 -9.08
N VAL A 320 17.65 -10.54 -7.75
CA VAL A 320 17.70 -11.76 -6.93
C VAL A 320 16.43 -12.60 -7.08
N ILE A 321 15.26 -11.97 -6.95
CA ILE A 321 13.95 -12.63 -7.11
C ILE A 321 13.88 -13.30 -8.50
N SER A 322 14.23 -12.55 -9.55
CA SER A 322 14.15 -13.03 -10.93
C SER A 322 15.14 -14.16 -11.22
N GLN A 323 16.39 -14.07 -10.76
CA GLN A 323 17.42 -15.10 -10.94
C GLN A 323 17.06 -16.41 -10.23
N ASN A 324 16.32 -16.33 -9.13
CA ASN A 324 15.80 -17.48 -8.41
C ASN A 324 14.48 -18.03 -9.00
N ASN A 325 14.06 -17.58 -10.19
CA ASN A 325 12.81 -17.99 -10.84
C ASN A 325 11.56 -17.75 -9.96
N LEU A 326 11.59 -16.68 -9.17
CA LEU A 326 10.41 -16.10 -8.52
C LEU A 326 9.87 -14.96 -9.39
N LYS A 327 8.59 -14.67 -9.21
CA LYS A 327 7.94 -13.49 -9.77
C LYS A 327 7.60 -12.51 -8.65
N VAL A 328 7.48 -11.24 -8.99
CA VAL A 328 7.15 -10.18 -8.04
C VAL A 328 5.75 -9.63 -8.30
N VAL A 329 5.08 -9.23 -7.23
CA VAL A 329 3.83 -8.46 -7.26
C VAL A 329 4.07 -7.15 -6.50
N PRO A 330 3.92 -5.98 -7.14
CA PRO A 330 4.17 -4.71 -6.47
C PRO A 330 2.99 -4.29 -5.58
N ILE A 331 3.30 -4.02 -4.31
CA ILE A 331 2.40 -3.48 -3.30
C ILE A 331 2.74 -2.00 -3.08
N PHE A 332 1.74 -1.14 -3.04
CA PHE A 332 1.90 0.25 -2.67
C PHE A 332 1.28 0.50 -1.29
N GLU A 333 2.14 0.75 -0.30
CA GLU A 333 1.75 1.04 1.07
C GLU A 333 2.77 1.98 1.72
N VAL A 334 2.40 3.26 1.86
CA VAL A 334 3.15 4.30 2.60
C VAL A 334 2.35 4.83 3.79
N GLY A 335 1.13 4.33 3.96
CA GLY A 335 0.11 4.67 4.94
C GLY A 335 -1.05 3.69 4.78
N GLY A 336 -2.28 4.13 5.01
CA GLY A 336 -3.46 3.31 4.74
C GLY A 336 -3.99 2.49 5.92
N TYR A 337 -3.38 2.62 7.09
CA TYR A 337 -3.83 2.00 8.35
C TYR A 337 -4.84 2.83 9.16
N GLN A 338 -5.36 3.94 8.60
CA GLN A 338 -6.37 4.79 9.24
C GLN A 338 -7.20 5.57 8.21
N LEU A 339 -8.48 5.81 8.53
CA LEU A 339 -9.45 6.47 7.65
C LEU A 339 -8.99 7.83 7.11
N SER A 340 -8.33 8.65 7.93
CA SER A 340 -7.92 10.03 7.57
C SER A 340 -6.93 10.10 6.40
N TYR A 341 -6.26 8.98 6.09
CA TYR A 341 -5.37 8.87 4.94
C TYR A 341 -6.15 8.86 3.61
N PHE A 342 -7.36 8.32 3.59
CA PHE A 342 -8.13 8.09 2.36
C PHE A 342 -8.89 9.33 1.91
N THR A 343 -8.18 10.23 1.22
CA THR A 343 -8.74 11.42 0.56
C THR A 343 -8.46 11.40 -0.95
N SER A 344 -9.26 12.12 -1.74
CA SER A 344 -9.01 12.20 -3.19
C SER A 344 -7.66 12.83 -3.55
N LEU A 345 -7.17 13.80 -2.77
CA LEU A 345 -5.83 14.36 -2.97
C LEU A 345 -4.75 13.31 -2.71
N GLN A 346 -4.88 12.53 -1.63
CA GLN A 346 -3.93 11.46 -1.32
C GLN A 346 -3.93 10.39 -2.42
N GLY A 347 -5.10 9.97 -2.92
CA GLY A 347 -5.17 9.00 -4.02
C GLY A 347 -4.49 9.48 -5.30
N MET A 348 -4.60 10.78 -5.60
CA MET A 348 -3.89 11.37 -6.74
C MET A 348 -2.36 11.35 -6.57
N VAL A 349 -1.87 11.62 -5.34
CA VAL A 349 -0.43 11.59 -5.00
C VAL A 349 0.09 10.16 -5.05
N ASP A 350 -0.60 9.24 -4.40
CA ASP A 350 -0.22 7.83 -4.32
C ASP A 350 -0.21 7.18 -5.70
N GLY A 351 -1.22 7.47 -6.54
CA GLY A 351 -1.26 7.00 -7.91
C GLY A 351 -0.02 7.42 -8.70
N ASN A 352 0.39 8.69 -8.59
CA ASN A 352 1.59 9.20 -9.26
C ASN A 352 2.87 8.54 -8.71
N SER A 353 3.02 8.48 -7.39
CA SER A 353 4.18 7.87 -6.73
C SER A 353 4.32 6.39 -7.08
N ALA A 354 3.22 5.64 -7.14
CA ALA A 354 3.21 4.24 -7.53
C ALA A 354 3.70 4.04 -8.98
N MET A 355 3.19 4.84 -9.93
CA MET A 355 3.60 4.76 -11.34
C MET A 355 5.09 5.11 -11.52
N VAL A 356 5.58 6.14 -10.84
CA VAL A 356 6.98 6.54 -10.88
C VAL A 356 7.87 5.45 -10.29
N ALA A 357 7.52 4.89 -9.15
CA ALA A 357 8.28 3.82 -8.51
C ALA A 357 8.32 2.56 -9.38
N ALA A 358 7.18 2.11 -9.89
CA ALA A 358 7.10 0.94 -10.76
C ALA A 358 7.93 1.12 -12.04
N THR A 359 7.86 2.30 -12.67
CA THR A 359 8.66 2.62 -13.88
C THR A 359 10.15 2.66 -13.57
N THR A 360 10.51 3.27 -12.45
CA THR A 360 11.91 3.37 -12.01
C THR A 360 12.53 2.01 -11.76
N LEU A 361 11.75 1.07 -11.21
CA LEU A 361 12.14 -0.30 -10.95
C LEU A 361 12.02 -1.23 -12.18
N GLY A 362 11.56 -0.71 -13.33
CA GLY A 362 11.53 -1.43 -14.59
C GLY A 362 10.35 -2.40 -14.75
N PHE A 363 9.28 -2.25 -13.96
CA PHE A 363 8.11 -3.11 -14.10
C PHE A 363 7.51 -3.01 -15.50
N PRO A 364 7.15 -4.14 -16.14
CA PRO A 364 6.61 -4.13 -17.49
C PRO A 364 5.20 -3.52 -17.54
N ASP A 365 4.81 -3.06 -18.72
CA ASP A 365 3.44 -2.63 -19.01
C ASP A 365 2.42 -3.72 -18.62
N ASN A 366 1.23 -3.26 -18.23
CA ASN A 366 0.12 -4.06 -17.71
C ASN A 366 0.35 -4.70 -16.33
N THR A 367 1.46 -4.40 -15.64
CA THR A 367 1.64 -4.81 -14.25
C THR A 367 0.54 -4.22 -13.37
N ILE A 368 -0.02 -5.03 -12.48
CA ILE A 368 -1.02 -4.62 -11.49
C ILE A 368 -0.29 -4.16 -10.23
N ILE A 369 -0.58 -2.93 -9.78
CA ILE A 369 -0.08 -2.39 -8.51
C ILE A 369 -1.21 -2.47 -7.47
N TYR A 370 -0.96 -3.15 -6.35
CA TYR A 370 -1.96 -3.32 -5.29
C TYR A 370 -1.83 -2.20 -4.24
N PHE A 371 -2.81 -1.30 -4.21
CA PHE A 371 -2.88 -0.21 -3.24
C PHE A 371 -3.54 -0.71 -1.95
N ALA A 372 -2.88 -0.49 -0.81
CA ALA A 372 -3.31 -1.05 0.47
C ALA A 372 -4.37 -0.20 1.20
N VAL A 373 -5.39 -0.88 1.72
CA VAL A 373 -6.36 -0.39 2.71
C VAL A 373 -6.27 -1.31 3.93
N ASP A 374 -5.30 -1.07 4.80
CA ASP A 374 -4.91 -1.99 5.86
C ASP A 374 -5.46 -1.57 7.24
N PHE A 375 -6.79 -1.45 7.35
CA PHE A 375 -7.47 -1.22 8.62
C PHE A 375 -8.91 -1.73 8.59
N ASP A 376 -9.56 -1.78 9.76
CA ASP A 376 -10.97 -2.16 9.86
C ASP A 376 -11.90 -1.04 9.34
N ALA A 377 -12.05 -0.96 8.01
CA ALA A 377 -12.94 -0.03 7.35
C ALA A 377 -14.40 -0.49 7.43
N LEU A 378 -15.28 0.37 7.93
CA LEU A 378 -16.73 0.15 7.94
C LEU A 378 -17.33 0.45 6.57
N ASP A 379 -18.55 -0.04 6.30
CA ASP A 379 -19.19 0.16 4.99
C ASP A 379 -19.43 1.65 4.65
N GLU A 380 -19.63 2.48 5.67
CA GLU A 380 -19.72 3.93 5.53
C GLU A 380 -18.37 4.57 5.16
N ASP A 381 -17.27 4.10 5.74
CA ASP A 381 -15.91 4.54 5.40
C ASP A 381 -15.58 4.23 3.93
N VAL A 382 -16.02 3.05 3.46
CA VAL A 382 -15.86 2.66 2.06
C VAL A 382 -16.58 3.64 1.15
N THR A 383 -17.83 3.96 1.49
CA THR A 383 -18.68 4.86 0.69
C THR A 383 -18.14 6.29 0.67
N ASN A 384 -17.75 6.81 1.82
CA ASN A 384 -17.47 8.23 2.00
C ASN A 384 -16.01 8.60 1.70
N ASN A 385 -15.08 7.65 1.78
CA ASN A 385 -13.64 7.92 1.70
C ASN A 385 -12.93 7.02 0.68
N ILE A 386 -12.99 5.71 0.86
CA ILE A 386 -12.14 4.77 0.09
C ILE A 386 -12.53 4.77 -1.40
N LEU A 387 -13.83 4.79 -1.73
CA LEU A 387 -14.27 4.88 -3.13
C LEU A 387 -13.80 6.19 -3.80
N LEU A 388 -13.77 7.31 -3.07
CA LEU A 388 -13.30 8.60 -3.59
C LEU A 388 -11.77 8.65 -3.75
N TYR A 389 -11.04 7.95 -2.89
CA TYR A 389 -9.59 7.76 -3.00
C TYR A 389 -9.24 6.93 -4.25
N PHE A 390 -9.88 5.78 -4.44
CA PHE A 390 -9.64 4.93 -5.62
C PHE A 390 -10.13 5.55 -6.92
N GLN A 391 -11.21 6.32 -6.89
CA GLN A 391 -11.63 7.13 -8.04
C GLN A 391 -10.52 8.11 -8.46
N ALA A 392 -9.85 8.75 -7.49
CA ALA A 392 -8.76 9.68 -7.77
C ALA A 392 -7.52 8.99 -8.34
N ILE A 393 -7.15 7.79 -7.84
CA ILE A 393 -6.09 6.97 -8.45
C ILE A 393 -6.45 6.64 -9.90
N ASN A 394 -7.66 6.15 -10.14
CA ASN A 394 -8.13 5.77 -11.47
C ASN A 394 -8.12 6.94 -12.47
N ASN A 395 -8.59 8.12 -12.03
CA ASN A 395 -8.51 9.34 -12.82
C ASN A 395 -7.06 9.71 -13.12
N ARG A 396 -6.16 9.66 -12.13
CA ARG A 396 -4.75 9.98 -12.31
C ARG A 396 -4.04 9.02 -13.28
N PHE A 397 -4.31 7.72 -13.19
CA PHE A 397 -3.79 6.72 -14.14
C PHE A 397 -4.27 7.01 -15.57
N THR A 398 -5.54 7.39 -15.72
CA THR A 398 -6.11 7.76 -17.01
C THR A 398 -5.50 9.05 -17.57
N GLU A 399 -5.40 10.09 -16.74
CA GLU A 399 -4.82 11.40 -17.10
C GLU A 399 -3.37 11.29 -17.59
N LEU A 400 -2.57 10.44 -16.94
CA LEU A 400 -1.16 10.21 -17.29
C LEU A 400 -0.96 9.09 -18.31
N ASN A 401 -2.04 8.52 -18.86
CA ASN A 401 -2.01 7.41 -19.81
C ASN A 401 -1.11 6.25 -19.32
N SER A 402 -1.29 5.88 -18.04
CA SER A 402 -0.51 4.84 -17.37
C SER A 402 -0.54 3.52 -18.12
N SER A 403 0.60 2.85 -18.21
CA SER A 403 0.67 1.48 -18.69
C SER A 403 0.38 0.45 -17.58
N TYR A 404 0.29 0.87 -16.33
CA TYR A 404 0.00 -0.01 -15.18
C TYR A 404 -1.49 -0.13 -14.91
N LYS A 405 -1.86 -1.17 -14.17
CA LYS A 405 -3.23 -1.44 -13.75
C LYS A 405 -3.38 -1.30 -12.25
N ILE A 406 -4.60 -1.00 -11.81
CA ILE A 406 -4.93 -0.78 -10.41
C ILE A 406 -5.46 -2.08 -9.81
N GLY A 407 -4.78 -2.57 -8.78
CA GLY A 407 -5.26 -3.60 -7.87
C GLY A 407 -5.49 -3.02 -6.48
N ILE A 408 -6.13 -3.79 -5.60
CA ILE A 408 -6.40 -3.38 -4.22
C ILE A 408 -5.98 -4.48 -3.24
N TYR A 409 -5.27 -4.10 -2.17
CA TYR A 409 -5.10 -4.93 -0.99
C TYR A 409 -6.04 -4.46 0.11
N ALA A 410 -7.05 -5.25 0.51
CA ALA A 410 -8.06 -4.84 1.50
C ALA A 410 -8.94 -6.00 2.02
N PRO A 411 -9.83 -5.74 2.99
CA PRO A 411 -10.89 -6.68 3.38
C PRO A 411 -11.88 -6.98 2.25
N ARG A 412 -12.56 -8.14 2.31
CA ARG A 412 -13.48 -8.64 1.27
C ARG A 412 -14.52 -7.61 0.80
N ASN A 413 -15.20 -6.92 1.72
CA ASN A 413 -16.18 -5.89 1.36
C ASN A 413 -15.55 -4.73 0.59
N VAL A 414 -14.40 -4.23 1.08
CA VAL A 414 -13.69 -3.11 0.48
C VAL A 414 -13.23 -3.46 -0.94
N CYS A 415 -12.57 -4.62 -1.11
CA CYS A 415 -12.21 -5.17 -2.41
C CYS A 415 -13.41 -5.24 -3.36
N SER A 416 -14.48 -5.91 -2.93
CA SER A 416 -15.69 -6.11 -3.76
C SER A 416 -16.31 -4.79 -4.20
N ARG A 417 -16.33 -3.78 -3.33
CA ARG A 417 -16.94 -2.48 -3.63
C ARG A 417 -16.07 -1.62 -4.55
N VAL A 418 -14.75 -1.61 -4.36
CA VAL A 418 -13.83 -0.88 -5.24
C VAL A 418 -13.79 -1.52 -6.63
N ALA A 419 -13.74 -2.85 -6.71
CA ALA A 419 -13.87 -3.59 -7.97
C ALA A 419 -15.23 -3.35 -8.64
N GLY A 420 -16.33 -3.41 -7.88
CA GLY A 420 -17.69 -3.15 -8.38
C GLY A 420 -17.91 -1.72 -8.90
N ALA A 421 -17.17 -0.74 -8.36
CA ALA A 421 -17.15 0.63 -8.87
C ALA A 421 -16.28 0.81 -10.14
N GLY A 422 -15.50 -0.22 -10.52
CA GLY A 422 -14.63 -0.20 -11.70
C GLY A 422 -13.28 0.49 -11.48
N TYR A 423 -12.87 0.73 -10.24
CA TYR A 423 -11.61 1.43 -9.93
C TYR A 423 -10.43 0.49 -9.66
N SER A 424 -10.68 -0.81 -9.52
CA SER A 424 -9.63 -1.85 -9.46
C SER A 424 -10.01 -3.03 -10.33
N CYS A 425 -9.01 -3.75 -10.82
CA CYS A 425 -9.18 -4.90 -11.72
C CYS A 425 -8.78 -6.25 -11.10
N SER A 426 -8.26 -6.24 -9.87
CA SER A 426 -7.78 -7.42 -9.15
C SER A 426 -7.72 -7.15 -7.65
N SER A 427 -8.07 -8.16 -6.85
CA SER A 427 -8.11 -8.08 -5.39
C SER A 427 -7.05 -8.96 -4.74
N PHE A 428 -6.27 -8.39 -3.82
CA PHE A 428 -5.41 -9.07 -2.86
C PHE A 428 -6.08 -8.97 -1.49
N VAL A 429 -6.65 -10.06 -1.00
CA VAL A 429 -7.58 -10.03 0.12
C VAL A 429 -6.83 -10.28 1.43
N CYS A 430 -6.99 -9.39 2.42
CA CYS A 430 -6.37 -9.53 3.75
C CYS A 430 -7.21 -10.40 4.70
N ASP A 431 -7.47 -11.64 4.31
CA ASP A 431 -8.41 -12.53 4.99
C ASP A 431 -7.93 -13.03 6.37
N MET A 432 -6.62 -12.97 6.64
CA MET A 432 -6.04 -13.26 7.96
C MET A 432 -6.49 -12.26 9.04
N SER A 433 -6.89 -11.05 8.65
CA SER A 433 -7.52 -10.05 9.51
C SER A 433 -9.00 -10.37 9.75
N SER A 434 -9.28 -11.55 10.31
CA SER A 434 -10.64 -12.06 10.57
C SER A 434 -11.45 -11.24 11.57
N GLY A 435 -10.82 -10.35 12.31
CA GLY A 435 -11.49 -9.38 13.18
C GLY A 435 -12.09 -8.19 12.43
N PHE A 436 -11.65 -7.91 11.21
CA PHE A 436 -12.12 -6.75 10.44
C PHE A 436 -13.56 -6.97 9.98
N SER A 437 -14.39 -5.96 10.20
CA SER A 437 -15.80 -5.90 9.84
C SER A 437 -16.02 -6.18 8.35
N GLY A 438 -15.12 -5.71 7.48
CA GLY A 438 -15.14 -5.98 6.04
C GLY A 438 -14.91 -7.44 5.63
N ASN A 439 -14.48 -8.32 6.55
CA ASN A 439 -14.29 -9.76 6.34
C ASN A 439 -15.43 -10.60 6.95
N LEU A 440 -16.32 -9.99 7.75
CA LEU A 440 -17.35 -10.69 8.51
C LEU A 440 -18.70 -10.67 7.79
N GLY A 441 -19.07 -11.80 7.18
CA GLY A 441 -20.33 -11.92 6.44
C GLY A 441 -20.24 -11.41 4.99
N TYR A 442 -19.03 -11.35 4.43
CA TYR A 442 -18.79 -11.03 3.03
C TYR A 442 -18.11 -12.22 2.33
N PRO A 443 -18.60 -12.63 1.14
CA PRO A 443 -17.94 -13.67 0.35
C PRO A 443 -16.60 -13.16 -0.19
N LEU A 444 -15.70 -14.10 -0.52
CA LEU A 444 -14.45 -13.78 -1.19
C LEU A 444 -14.75 -13.07 -2.53
N PRO A 445 -14.12 -11.91 -2.84
CA PRO A 445 -14.39 -11.13 -4.05
C PRO A 445 -14.20 -11.95 -5.32
N HIS A 446 -15.05 -11.77 -6.33
CA HIS A 446 -14.96 -12.56 -7.55
C HIS A 446 -13.64 -12.36 -8.30
N ASP A 447 -13.00 -11.20 -8.19
CA ASP A 447 -11.73 -10.80 -8.82
C ASP A 447 -10.49 -11.09 -7.97
N TRP A 448 -10.60 -11.88 -6.89
CA TRP A 448 -9.47 -12.22 -6.03
C TRP A 448 -8.33 -12.91 -6.82
N ALA A 449 -7.12 -12.37 -6.68
CA ALA A 449 -5.88 -12.93 -7.22
C ALA A 449 -5.04 -13.59 -6.13
N PHE A 450 -5.00 -12.95 -4.97
CA PHE A 450 -4.27 -13.39 -3.79
C PHE A 450 -5.17 -13.33 -2.56
N ASP A 451 -5.08 -14.33 -1.70
CA ASP A 451 -5.85 -14.46 -0.46
C ASP A 451 -4.86 -14.75 0.69
N GLN A 452 -4.63 -13.75 1.53
CA GLN A 452 -3.67 -13.79 2.64
C GLN A 452 -4.30 -14.43 3.86
N ILE A 453 -3.78 -15.58 4.29
CA ILE A 453 -4.48 -16.43 5.27
C ILE A 453 -3.73 -16.68 6.58
N SER A 454 -2.40 -16.50 6.61
CA SER A 454 -1.59 -16.79 7.81
C SER A 454 -0.17 -16.25 7.70
N THR A 455 0.41 -15.80 8.81
CA THR A 455 1.86 -15.58 8.92
C THR A 455 2.57 -16.89 9.27
N ILE A 456 3.64 -17.23 8.55
CA ILE A 456 4.48 -18.41 8.82
C ILE A 456 5.97 -18.07 8.67
N SER A 457 6.84 -18.95 9.17
CA SER A 457 8.29 -18.84 8.97
C SER A 457 8.81 -19.99 8.13
N CYS A 458 9.73 -19.69 7.21
CA CYS A 458 10.39 -20.65 6.33
C CYS A 458 11.92 -20.63 6.55
N GLY A 459 12.56 -21.79 6.37
CA GLY A 459 14.02 -21.90 6.37
C GLY A 459 14.68 -21.75 7.74
N SER A 460 16.00 -21.53 7.73
CA SER A 460 16.84 -21.36 8.92
C SER A 460 18.12 -20.59 8.58
N GLY A 461 18.82 -20.05 9.57
CA GLY A 461 20.07 -19.30 9.35
C GLY A 461 19.86 -18.08 8.43
N TYR A 462 20.77 -17.87 7.47
CA TYR A 462 20.66 -16.79 6.49
C TYR A 462 19.44 -16.90 5.56
N GLY A 463 18.91 -18.11 5.37
CA GLY A 463 17.71 -18.36 4.60
C GLY A 463 16.41 -18.31 5.42
N TYR A 464 16.46 -17.94 6.71
CA TYR A 464 15.26 -17.75 7.52
C TYR A 464 14.47 -16.54 7.03
N ILE A 465 13.17 -16.71 6.85
CA ILE A 465 12.26 -15.62 6.46
C ILE A 465 10.87 -15.84 7.06
N GLU A 466 10.32 -14.79 7.66
CA GLU A 466 8.90 -14.73 8.03
C GLU A 466 8.13 -14.10 6.86
N ILE A 467 7.01 -14.73 6.50
CA ILE A 467 6.18 -14.34 5.38
C ILE A 467 4.70 -14.40 5.77
N ASP A 468 3.88 -13.63 5.08
CA ASP A 468 2.46 -13.87 5.00
C ASP A 468 2.17 -14.81 3.82
N ASN A 469 1.52 -15.93 4.13
CA ASN A 469 1.23 -17.01 3.20
C ASN A 469 -0.05 -16.71 2.42
N ASN A 470 0.08 -16.66 1.10
CA ASN A 470 -0.98 -16.26 0.19
C ASN A 470 -1.40 -17.42 -0.73
N ILE A 471 -2.70 -17.70 -0.75
CA ILE A 471 -3.28 -18.55 -1.80
C ILE A 471 -3.37 -17.72 -3.08
N CYS A 472 -2.97 -18.30 -4.21
CA CYS A 472 -3.06 -17.65 -5.51
C CYS A 472 -4.16 -18.31 -6.35
N SER A 473 -5.11 -17.51 -6.86
CA SER A 473 -6.17 -17.99 -7.76
C SER A 473 -5.70 -18.22 -9.19
N GLY A 474 -4.53 -17.67 -9.54
CA GLY A 474 -3.97 -17.66 -10.90
C GLY A 474 -4.48 -16.51 -11.78
N LYS A 475 -5.31 -15.59 -11.25
CA LYS A 475 -5.75 -14.40 -12.00
C LYS A 475 -4.65 -13.38 -12.23
N ASP A 476 -3.82 -13.19 -11.22
CA ASP A 476 -2.52 -12.56 -11.34
C ASP A 476 -1.47 -13.62 -11.05
N THR A 477 -0.48 -13.72 -11.92
CA THR A 477 0.61 -14.72 -11.78
C THR A 477 1.92 -14.06 -11.38
N GLY A 478 1.90 -12.79 -10.99
CA GLY A 478 3.07 -11.96 -10.79
C GLY A 478 3.80 -11.67 -12.11
N VAL A 479 4.79 -10.80 -12.02
CA VAL A 479 5.62 -10.45 -13.17
C VAL A 479 7.06 -10.85 -12.96
N SER A 480 7.70 -11.31 -14.03
CA SER A 480 9.14 -11.32 -14.12
C SER A 480 9.53 -9.94 -14.63
N VAL A 481 10.17 -9.15 -13.78
CA VAL A 481 10.70 -7.85 -14.20
C VAL A 481 11.91 -8.15 -15.07
N PRO A 482 11.91 -7.77 -16.36
CA PRO A 482 13.08 -7.96 -17.18
C PRO A 482 14.25 -7.24 -16.52
N ILE A 483 15.35 -7.97 -16.30
CA ILE A 483 16.65 -7.34 -15.95
C ILE A 483 17.08 -6.37 -17.08
N ASN A 484 16.39 -6.44 -18.24
CA ASN A 484 16.48 -5.55 -19.39
C ASN A 484 15.69 -4.23 -19.22
N GLY A 485 15.87 -3.53 -18.10
CA GLY A 485 15.46 -2.13 -17.94
C GLY A 485 16.43 -1.12 -18.55
N GLY A 486 17.48 -1.57 -19.26
CA GLY A 486 18.45 -0.69 -19.90
C GLY A 486 19.32 0.12 -18.92
N LYS A 487 19.32 -0.22 -17.64
CA LYS A 487 20.27 0.30 -16.65
C LYS A 487 21.31 -0.75 -16.33
N TRP A 488 22.56 -0.30 -16.36
CA TRP A 488 23.76 -1.10 -16.17
C TRP A 488 23.78 -1.80 -14.80
N VAL A 489 24.12 -3.09 -14.80
CA VAL A 489 24.24 -3.91 -13.59
C VAL A 489 25.71 -4.21 -13.34
N PRO A 490 26.28 -3.85 -12.17
CA PRO A 490 27.68 -4.12 -11.88
C PRO A 490 27.92 -5.62 -11.63
N ASN A 491 28.80 -6.24 -12.40
CA ASN A 491 29.15 -7.66 -12.30
C ASN A 491 30.67 -7.94 -12.25
N SER A 492 31.52 -6.96 -12.54
CA SER A 492 32.96 -7.01 -12.26
C SER A 492 33.29 -6.36 -10.91
N THR A 493 34.45 -6.68 -10.34
CA THR A 493 34.97 -6.01 -9.15
C THR A 493 35.02 -4.49 -9.34
N PHE A 494 35.53 -4.06 -10.49
CA PHE A 494 35.65 -2.65 -10.84
C PHE A 494 34.28 -1.96 -10.95
N ALA A 495 33.30 -2.64 -11.54
CA ALA A 495 31.93 -2.16 -11.64
C ALA A 495 31.23 -2.03 -10.27
N LYS A 496 31.45 -2.99 -9.37
CA LYS A 496 30.92 -2.93 -8.00
C LYS A 496 31.47 -1.71 -7.24
N VAL A 497 32.76 -1.39 -7.44
CA VAL A 497 33.40 -0.21 -6.83
C VAL A 497 32.80 1.09 -7.34
N VAL A 498 32.60 1.22 -8.66
CA VAL A 498 31.93 2.38 -9.28
C VAL A 498 30.51 2.54 -8.71
N SER A 499 29.78 1.43 -8.60
CA SER A 499 28.43 1.42 -8.03
C SER A 499 28.41 1.80 -6.55
N PHE A 500 29.35 1.29 -5.76
CA PHE A 500 29.50 1.63 -4.35
C PHE A 500 29.85 3.11 -4.15
N ALA A 501 30.68 3.67 -5.03
CA ALA A 501 31.05 5.09 -5.04
C ALA A 501 29.87 6.01 -5.42
N GLY A 502 28.68 5.46 -5.69
CA GLY A 502 27.46 6.24 -5.94
C GLY A 502 27.16 6.48 -7.41
N PHE A 503 27.77 5.72 -8.34
CA PHE A 503 27.60 5.92 -9.78
C PHE A 503 26.96 4.71 -10.49
N LEU A 504 26.42 4.95 -11.67
CA LEU A 504 25.92 3.97 -12.63
C LEU A 504 26.57 4.26 -13.99
N TYR A 505 26.37 3.38 -14.96
CA TYR A 505 26.89 3.54 -16.32
C TYR A 505 25.75 3.60 -17.36
N ASP A 506 25.87 4.53 -18.31
CA ASP A 506 24.96 4.67 -19.45
C ASP A 506 25.64 4.13 -20.72
N PRO A 507 25.23 2.95 -21.22
CA PRO A 507 25.84 2.34 -22.41
C PRO A 507 25.58 3.12 -23.70
N ASN A 508 24.56 3.99 -23.76
CA ASN A 508 24.23 4.72 -24.98
C ASN A 508 25.18 5.88 -25.25
N GLN A 509 25.63 6.52 -24.17
CA GLN A 509 26.53 7.67 -24.22
C GLN A 509 27.95 7.32 -23.77
N ASP A 510 28.15 6.12 -23.23
CA ASP A 510 29.44 5.63 -22.73
C ASP A 510 30.01 6.53 -21.63
N ILE A 511 29.16 6.83 -20.62
CA ILE A 511 29.46 7.69 -19.46
C ILE A 511 29.12 7.00 -18.16
N ILE A 512 29.77 7.40 -17.07
CA ILE A 512 29.28 7.12 -15.72
C ILE A 512 28.51 8.33 -15.17
N TYR A 513 27.55 8.09 -14.29
CA TYR A 513 26.65 9.12 -13.78
C TYR A 513 26.13 8.80 -12.37
N SER A 514 25.74 9.82 -11.60
CA SER A 514 25.29 9.66 -10.20
C SER A 514 24.00 8.85 -10.04
N LYS A 515 23.93 8.09 -8.93
CA LYS A 515 22.70 7.58 -8.34
C LYS A 515 21.93 8.71 -7.63
N ILE A 516 20.65 8.48 -7.39
CA ILE A 516 19.82 9.39 -6.57
C ILE A 516 20.15 9.30 -5.07
N ASP A 517 20.63 8.14 -4.62
CA ASP A 517 20.99 7.76 -3.26
C ASP A 517 22.48 7.37 -3.07
N PRO A 518 23.44 8.21 -3.50
CA PRO A 518 24.87 7.89 -3.43
C PRO A 518 25.43 8.20 -2.04
N LEU A 519 26.47 7.51 -1.55
CA LEU A 519 27.04 7.72 -0.18
C LEU A 519 27.33 9.20 0.17
N GLN A 520 27.69 9.99 -0.85
CA GLN A 520 27.95 11.43 -0.83
C GLN A 520 26.81 12.22 -0.17
N GLU A 521 25.60 11.67 -0.24
CA GLU A 521 24.40 12.22 0.35
C GLU A 521 24.55 12.50 1.86
N ASN A 522 25.42 11.78 2.57
CA ASN A 522 25.60 11.87 4.02
C ASN A 522 26.56 12.98 4.47
N PHE A 523 27.16 13.72 3.52
CA PHE A 523 28.26 14.65 3.81
C PHE A 523 27.90 16.13 3.61
N GLY A 524 26.74 16.44 3.04
CA GLY A 524 26.33 17.81 2.70
C GLY A 524 27.35 18.51 1.79
N TYR A 525 27.35 19.84 1.79
CA TYR A 525 28.23 20.63 0.94
C TYR A 525 28.67 21.95 1.58
N CYS A 526 29.90 22.36 1.27
CA CYS A 526 30.48 23.64 1.64
C CYS A 526 31.65 23.98 0.70
N LYS A 527 32.03 25.26 0.64
CA LYS A 527 33.12 25.76 -0.21
C LYS A 527 34.47 25.03 -0.03
N PHE A 528 34.70 24.43 1.15
CA PHE A 528 35.91 23.67 1.43
C PHE A 528 36.13 22.51 0.44
N TYR A 529 35.06 21.91 -0.09
CA TYR A 529 35.16 20.86 -1.11
C TYR A 529 35.77 21.39 -2.41
N ASP A 530 35.30 22.53 -2.92
CA ASP A 530 35.93 23.19 -4.09
C ASP A 530 37.39 23.55 -3.83
N ASP A 531 37.67 24.10 -2.65
CA ASP A 531 39.03 24.51 -2.28
C ASP A 531 39.97 23.31 -2.14
N SER A 532 39.44 22.11 -1.93
CA SER A 532 40.20 20.86 -1.81
C SER A 532 40.20 20.01 -3.09
N ALA A 533 39.45 20.42 -4.11
CA ALA A 533 39.25 19.69 -5.36
C ALA A 533 40.60 19.41 -6.08
N ALA A 534 41.45 20.44 -6.20
CA ALA A 534 42.76 20.33 -6.85
C ALA A 534 43.88 19.86 -5.91
N THR A 535 43.61 18.80 -5.14
CA THR A 535 44.59 18.10 -4.31
C THR A 535 44.93 16.73 -4.91
N THR A 536 46.04 16.10 -4.49
CA THR A 536 46.40 14.75 -4.95
C THR A 536 45.33 13.70 -4.62
N LEU A 537 44.54 13.93 -3.57
CA LEU A 537 43.48 13.02 -3.14
C LEU A 537 42.29 13.03 -4.11
N MET A 538 41.70 14.20 -4.35
CA MET A 538 40.52 14.35 -5.23
C MET A 538 40.91 14.40 -6.72
N SER A 539 42.07 14.95 -7.03
CA SER A 539 42.65 15.01 -8.37
C SER A 539 41.74 15.64 -9.44
N THR A 540 41.02 16.71 -9.09
CA THR A 540 40.07 17.36 -9.99
C THR A 540 40.51 18.79 -10.34
N ILE A 541 40.42 19.15 -11.61
CA ILE A 541 40.62 20.51 -12.12
C ILE A 541 39.34 20.94 -12.82
N ILE A 542 38.53 21.71 -12.10
CA ILE A 542 37.14 22.03 -12.46
C ILE A 542 36.90 23.53 -12.38
N ASP A 543 35.99 24.04 -13.21
CA ASP A 543 35.33 25.32 -12.95
C ASP A 543 34.16 25.08 -11.99
N CYS A 544 34.02 25.93 -10.98
CA CYS A 544 32.90 25.92 -10.04
C CYS A 544 32.03 27.17 -10.25
N GLU A 545 30.71 27.06 -10.11
CA GLU A 545 29.78 28.20 -10.19
C GLU A 545 28.68 28.08 -9.12
N PRO A 546 28.95 28.51 -7.87
CA PRO A 546 27.98 28.46 -6.79
C PRO A 546 26.96 29.60 -6.89
N ILE A 547 25.68 29.24 -7.07
CA ILE A 547 24.55 30.17 -7.20
C ILE A 547 23.73 30.16 -5.91
N TYR A 548 23.88 31.21 -5.12
CA TYR A 548 23.17 31.38 -3.86
C TYR A 548 21.87 32.16 -4.04
N PHE A 549 20.79 31.71 -3.42
CA PHE A 549 19.54 32.46 -3.31
C PHE A 549 18.75 32.01 -2.08
N THR A 550 17.83 32.85 -1.62
CA THR A 550 16.90 32.48 -0.54
C THR A 550 15.51 32.35 -1.14
N TYR A 551 14.84 31.24 -0.84
CA TYR A 551 13.48 30.98 -1.28
C TYR A 551 12.73 30.25 -0.17
N ASP A 552 11.51 30.71 0.09
CA ASP A 552 10.70 30.32 1.24
C ASP A 552 11.48 30.49 2.56
N THR A 553 11.54 29.48 3.43
CA THR A 553 12.29 29.51 4.69
C THR A 553 13.71 28.98 4.55
N LYS A 554 14.22 28.76 3.34
CA LYS A 554 15.51 28.11 3.08
C LYS A 554 16.50 29.00 2.33
N ASP A 555 17.77 28.89 2.70
CA ASP A 555 18.89 29.32 1.89
C ASP A 555 19.29 28.17 0.97
N TRP A 556 19.35 28.45 -0.33
CA TRP A 556 19.67 27.50 -1.38
C TRP A 556 21.05 27.78 -1.98
N LEU A 557 21.71 26.70 -2.38
CA LEU A 557 22.90 26.67 -3.21
C LEU A 557 22.63 25.70 -4.35
N ILE A 558 22.57 26.22 -5.57
CA ILE A 558 22.70 25.40 -6.77
C ILE A 558 24.10 25.64 -7.30
N GLU A 559 24.88 24.59 -7.46
CA GLU A 559 26.26 24.69 -7.90
C GLU A 559 26.50 23.87 -9.17
N LEU A 560 27.23 24.47 -10.11
CA LEU A 560 27.63 23.84 -11.36
C LEU A 560 29.12 23.55 -11.31
N TRP A 561 29.51 22.38 -11.81
CA TRP A 561 30.91 22.05 -12.05
C TRP A 561 31.12 21.54 -13.47
N LYS A 562 32.27 21.89 -14.06
CA LYS A 562 32.75 21.27 -15.31
C LYS A 562 34.27 21.17 -15.31
N GLY A 563 34.82 20.04 -15.76
CA GLY A 563 36.27 19.92 -15.94
C GLY A 563 36.83 18.51 -16.02
N GLN A 564 38.09 18.39 -15.61
CA GLN A 564 38.82 17.14 -15.56
C GLN A 564 38.76 16.55 -14.15
N TYR A 565 38.18 15.36 -14.03
CA TYR A 565 38.01 14.60 -12.81
C TYR A 565 38.89 13.36 -12.88
N CYS A 566 40.10 13.41 -12.33
CA CYS A 566 41.02 12.28 -12.37
C CYS A 566 41.22 11.75 -13.82
N LEU A 567 40.69 10.57 -14.13
CA LEU A 567 40.76 9.91 -15.45
C LEU A 567 39.61 10.27 -16.42
N GLU A 568 38.84 11.31 -16.10
CA GLU A 568 37.54 11.58 -16.73
C GLU A 568 37.34 13.06 -17.07
N THR A 569 36.65 13.35 -18.16
CA THR A 569 36.11 14.70 -18.43
C THR A 569 34.62 14.71 -18.11
N GLY A 570 34.13 15.67 -17.33
CA GLY A 570 32.74 15.65 -16.88
C GLY A 570 32.18 16.98 -16.39
N ALA A 571 30.94 16.92 -15.92
CA ALA A 571 30.21 18.04 -15.36
C ALA A 571 29.10 17.60 -14.41
N GLU A 572 28.65 18.53 -13.57
CA GLU A 572 27.75 18.25 -12.45
C GLU A 572 26.81 19.43 -12.17
N ILE A 573 25.60 19.14 -11.68
CA ILE A 573 24.70 20.10 -11.03
C ILE A 573 24.34 19.58 -9.64
N GLY A 574 24.71 20.31 -8.60
CA GLY A 574 24.37 20.01 -7.21
C GLY A 574 23.35 20.99 -6.65
N ILE A 575 22.39 20.48 -5.88
CA ILE A 575 21.37 21.25 -5.17
C ILE A 575 21.49 20.96 -3.68
N TYR A 576 21.66 22.05 -2.94
CA TYR A 576 21.81 22.03 -1.50
C TYR A 576 20.94 23.12 -0.89
N ASN A 577 20.42 22.86 0.29
CA ASN A 577 19.67 23.85 1.02
C ASN A 577 19.86 23.70 2.53
N ARG A 578 19.45 24.72 3.27
CA ARG A 578 19.41 24.75 4.73
C ARG A 578 18.37 25.75 5.18
N ASP A 579 17.90 25.62 6.42
CA ASP A 579 16.99 26.62 6.99
C ASP A 579 17.67 28.00 7.07
N SER A 580 16.96 29.01 6.58
CA SER A 580 17.46 30.38 6.53
C SER A 580 17.54 30.98 7.93
N GLY A 581 18.62 31.70 8.21
CA GLY A 581 18.86 32.34 9.50
C GLY A 581 19.35 31.41 10.62
N ILE A 582 19.66 30.14 10.34
CA ILE A 582 20.27 29.23 11.31
C ILE A 582 21.80 29.40 11.34
N THR A 583 22.36 29.35 12.56
CA THR A 583 23.81 29.23 12.81
C THR A 583 24.18 27.76 12.89
N ASP A 584 24.89 27.25 11.90
CA ASP A 584 25.42 25.88 11.92
C ASP A 584 26.80 25.87 12.62
N PRO A 585 27.03 25.01 13.63
CA PRO A 585 28.35 24.88 14.25
C PRO A 585 29.49 24.56 13.27
N ARG A 586 29.18 23.88 12.15
CA ARG A 586 30.12 23.56 11.08
C ARG A 586 30.57 24.80 10.31
N ASP A 587 29.74 25.86 10.25
CA ASP A 587 30.05 27.10 9.53
C ASP A 587 31.37 27.73 10.01
N ALA A 588 31.68 27.58 11.31
CA ALA A 588 32.89 28.12 11.91
C ALA A 588 34.18 27.40 11.45
N VAL A 589 34.07 26.18 10.95
CA VAL A 589 35.20 25.32 10.55
C VAL A 589 35.30 25.18 9.04
N LEU A 590 34.15 25.01 8.37
CA LEU A 590 34.08 24.64 6.95
C LEU A 590 33.60 25.78 6.05
N GLY A 591 33.21 26.93 6.63
CA GLY A 591 32.43 27.95 5.93
C GLY A 591 30.96 27.53 5.79
N LYS A 592 30.15 28.38 5.14
CA LYS A 592 28.69 28.20 5.03
C LYS A 592 28.35 26.79 4.50
N PHE A 593 27.79 25.97 5.37
CA PHE A 593 27.47 24.56 5.09
C PHE A 593 26.00 24.41 4.70
N PHE A 594 25.72 23.52 3.75
CA PHE A 594 24.39 23.19 3.25
C PHE A 594 24.17 21.68 3.26
N ASP A 595 22.92 21.26 3.46
CA ASP A 595 22.54 19.86 3.39
C ASP A 595 22.11 19.51 1.95
N CYS A 596 22.28 18.25 1.54
CA CYS A 596 21.84 17.76 0.23
C CYS A 596 20.31 17.85 0.10
N ALA A 597 19.79 18.43 -0.99
CA ALA A 597 18.37 18.69 -1.19
C ALA A 597 17.55 17.44 -1.58
N ARG A 598 17.68 16.32 -0.85
CA ARG A 598 17.05 15.03 -1.22
C ARG A 598 15.52 15.02 -1.18
N HIS A 599 14.94 15.90 -0.36
CA HIS A 599 13.50 16.06 -0.24
C HIS A 599 12.95 17.19 -1.11
N ASP A 600 13.84 17.96 -1.73
CA ASP A 600 13.51 19.13 -2.55
C ASP A 600 14.20 19.02 -3.93
N LEU A 601 14.02 17.86 -4.59
CA LEU A 601 14.61 17.58 -5.91
C LEU A 601 14.08 18.59 -6.95
N LEU A 602 14.95 19.01 -7.86
CA LEU A 602 14.54 19.80 -9.03
C LEU A 602 14.74 19.00 -10.31
N ASN A 603 13.91 19.28 -11.32
CA ASN A 603 14.12 18.71 -12.64
C ASN A 603 15.27 19.45 -13.32
N MET A 604 16.32 18.72 -13.70
CA MET A 604 17.53 19.29 -14.26
C MET A 604 17.99 18.52 -15.49
N SER A 605 18.63 19.23 -16.40
CA SER A 605 19.40 18.63 -17.49
C SER A 605 20.61 19.50 -17.83
N PHE A 606 21.64 18.88 -18.40
CA PHE A 606 22.71 19.63 -19.04
C PHE A 606 23.31 18.91 -20.24
N VAL A 607 23.96 19.70 -21.09
CA VAL A 607 24.78 19.24 -22.21
C VAL A 607 26.21 19.68 -21.98
N LEU A 608 27.13 18.74 -21.88
CA LEU A 608 28.55 19.07 -21.82
C LEU A 608 29.13 19.06 -23.23
N LYS A 609 29.84 20.13 -23.58
CA LYS A 609 30.53 20.27 -24.86
C LYS A 609 32.01 20.49 -24.65
N LYS A 610 32.82 19.94 -25.55
CA LYS A 610 34.25 20.17 -25.66
C LYS A 610 34.56 20.77 -27.01
N ASP A 611 35.26 21.91 -27.05
CA ASP A 611 35.57 22.67 -28.26
C ASP A 611 34.32 22.97 -29.11
N GLY A 612 33.17 23.18 -28.45
CA GLY A 612 31.87 23.42 -29.07
C GLY A 612 31.12 22.17 -29.55
N VAL A 613 31.67 20.98 -29.39
CA VAL A 613 31.04 19.69 -29.77
C VAL A 613 30.46 18.99 -28.54
N GLU A 614 29.20 18.56 -28.61
CA GLU A 614 28.55 17.78 -27.54
C GLU A 614 29.29 16.45 -27.30
N ILE A 615 29.68 16.21 -26.05
CA ILE A 615 30.31 14.95 -25.62
C ILE A 615 29.32 14.02 -24.94
N PHE A 616 28.36 14.54 -24.18
CA PHE A 616 27.19 13.81 -23.65
C PHE A 616 26.14 14.78 -23.07
N ARG A 617 24.99 14.22 -22.71
CA ARG A 617 23.87 14.90 -22.06
C ARG A 617 23.39 14.12 -20.83
N ARG A 618 22.95 14.86 -19.81
CA ARG A 618 22.25 14.32 -18.62
C ARG A 618 20.88 14.98 -18.48
N GLY A 619 19.92 14.23 -17.92
CA GLY A 619 18.53 14.66 -17.78
C GLY A 619 17.79 14.87 -19.12
N PRO A 620 16.53 15.35 -19.08
CA PRO A 620 15.81 15.82 -17.89
C PRO A 620 15.47 14.72 -16.87
N GLU A 621 15.80 14.97 -15.60
CA GLU A 621 15.40 14.11 -14.49
C GLU A 621 15.34 14.89 -13.18
N ASN A 622 14.49 14.42 -12.24
CA ASN A 622 14.45 14.98 -10.89
C ASN A 622 15.63 14.44 -10.09
N HIS A 623 16.52 15.31 -9.68
CA HIS A 623 17.74 14.92 -8.98
C HIS A 623 18.16 16.01 -8.00
N TRP A 624 19.04 15.68 -7.05
CA TRP A 624 19.73 16.68 -6.22
C TRP A 624 21.20 16.83 -6.61
N TRP A 625 21.83 15.76 -7.12
CA TRP A 625 23.21 15.78 -7.63
C TRP A 625 23.35 15.10 -9.00
N LEU A 626 23.17 15.84 -10.08
CA LEU A 626 23.14 15.32 -11.45
C LEU A 626 24.54 15.37 -12.08
N THR A 627 25.20 14.22 -12.29
CA THR A 627 26.62 14.17 -12.75
C THR A 627 26.87 13.35 -14.01
N GLY A 628 27.77 13.75 -14.90
CA GLY A 628 28.15 12.90 -16.04
C GLY A 628 29.63 12.96 -16.29
N PHE A 629 30.24 11.80 -16.55
CA PHE A 629 31.67 11.73 -16.76
C PHE A 629 32.04 10.74 -17.88
N LYS A 630 32.91 11.21 -18.77
CA LYS A 630 33.46 10.46 -19.90
C LYS A 630 34.84 9.94 -19.52
N TRP A 631 34.94 8.63 -19.27
CA TRP A 631 36.19 7.95 -18.95
C TRP A 631 37.16 7.94 -20.13
N GLY A 632 38.46 8.03 -19.82
CA GLY A 632 39.53 8.00 -20.82
C GLY A 632 39.63 9.27 -21.68
N GLU A 633 38.79 10.27 -21.41
CA GLU A 633 38.78 11.56 -22.08
C GLU A 633 39.58 12.58 -21.28
N PHE A 634 40.65 13.11 -21.87
CA PHE A 634 41.48 14.15 -21.25
C PHE A 634 41.16 15.54 -21.81
N THR A 635 40.89 16.48 -20.91
CA THR A 635 40.73 17.89 -21.23
C THR A 635 41.88 18.69 -20.65
N ALA A 636 42.71 19.28 -21.51
CA ALA A 636 43.94 19.96 -21.09
C ALA A 636 43.64 21.26 -20.34
N ASN A 637 42.68 22.05 -20.84
CA ASN A 637 42.30 23.32 -20.24
C ASN A 637 40.77 23.44 -20.11
N PRO A 638 40.18 22.83 -19.07
CA PRO A 638 38.73 22.87 -18.83
C PRO A 638 38.03 24.21 -18.98
N SER A 639 38.70 25.30 -18.55
CA SER A 639 38.13 26.65 -18.59
C SER A 639 37.97 27.21 -20.00
N ASN A 640 38.79 26.77 -20.95
CA ASN A 640 38.73 27.20 -22.35
C ASN A 640 38.05 26.16 -23.24
N ASP A 641 38.21 24.88 -22.91
CA ASP A 641 37.84 23.77 -23.78
C ASP A 641 36.39 23.35 -23.55
N LEU A 642 35.81 23.56 -22.35
CA LEU A 642 34.47 23.07 -22.00
C LEU A 642 33.43 24.16 -21.86
N THR A 643 32.22 23.87 -22.36
CA THR A 643 31.00 24.63 -22.06
C THR A 643 29.88 23.68 -21.64
N MET A 644 29.00 24.15 -20.75
CA MET A 644 27.88 23.37 -20.24
C MET A 644 26.58 24.13 -20.47
N ASP A 645 25.70 23.62 -21.31
CA ASP A 645 24.34 24.17 -21.44
C ASP A 645 23.47 23.57 -20.34
N VAL A 646 22.86 24.40 -19.50
CA VAL A 646 22.13 24.00 -18.30
C VAL A 646 20.66 24.35 -18.45
N THR A 647 19.78 23.46 -18.01
CA THR A 647 18.34 23.72 -17.87
C THR A 647 17.86 23.21 -16.51
N ILE A 648 17.18 24.07 -15.75
CA ILE A 648 16.63 23.74 -14.41
C ILE A 648 15.18 24.20 -14.36
N THR A 649 14.28 23.32 -13.92
CA THR A 649 12.89 23.64 -13.60
C THR A 649 12.76 23.86 -12.10
N LEU A 650 12.45 25.10 -11.70
CA LEU A 650 12.31 25.49 -10.29
C LEU A 650 10.91 25.15 -9.79
N GLU A 651 10.68 25.05 -8.47
CA GLU A 651 9.37 24.66 -7.92
C GLU A 651 8.20 25.51 -8.43
N ASN A 652 8.41 26.83 -8.53
CA ASN A 652 7.41 27.77 -9.00
C ASN A 652 8.05 29.09 -9.45
N LEU A 653 7.20 30.02 -9.88
CA LEU A 653 7.60 31.36 -10.33
C LEU A 653 8.35 32.19 -9.28
N VAL A 654 8.08 31.97 -7.99
CA VAL A 654 8.74 32.70 -6.90
C VAL A 654 10.17 32.20 -6.72
N MET A 655 10.36 30.87 -6.68
CA MET A 655 11.69 30.27 -6.64
C MET A 655 12.51 30.64 -7.88
N ARG A 656 11.90 30.61 -9.08
CA ARG A 656 12.55 31.05 -10.30
C ARG A 656 13.07 32.48 -10.20
N LYS A 657 12.27 33.42 -9.69
CA LYS A 657 12.70 34.81 -9.51
C LYS A 657 13.88 34.93 -8.54
N ALA A 658 13.87 34.16 -7.45
CA ALA A 658 14.99 34.14 -6.50
C ALA A 658 16.26 33.58 -7.14
N PHE A 659 16.15 32.48 -7.91
CA PHE A 659 17.26 31.89 -8.64
C PHE A 659 17.84 32.83 -9.71
N LEU A 660 16.97 33.47 -10.51
CA LEU A 660 17.39 34.48 -11.50
C LEU A 660 18.11 35.67 -10.85
N LYS A 661 17.69 36.07 -9.63
CA LYS A 661 18.42 37.07 -8.86
C LYS A 661 19.82 36.57 -8.49
N GLY A 662 19.95 35.33 -8.03
CA GLY A 662 21.26 34.72 -7.73
C GLY A 662 22.20 34.69 -8.94
N LEU A 663 21.67 34.32 -10.12
CA LEU A 663 22.40 34.40 -11.39
C LEU A 663 22.82 35.84 -11.74
N ASN A 664 21.92 36.81 -11.57
CA ASN A 664 22.22 38.22 -11.81
C ASN A 664 23.31 38.75 -10.87
N ASP A 665 23.26 38.40 -9.58
CA ASP A 665 24.25 38.79 -8.58
C ASP A 665 25.66 38.25 -8.93
N LEU A 666 25.76 37.10 -9.61
CA LEU A 666 27.03 36.56 -10.15
C LEU A 666 27.49 37.27 -11.42
N GLY A 667 26.60 37.94 -12.15
CA GLY A 667 26.91 38.66 -13.40
C GLY A 667 26.36 38.02 -14.67
N TYR A 668 25.43 37.05 -14.57
CA TYR A 668 24.66 36.57 -15.72
C TYR A 668 23.60 37.61 -16.11
N ILE A 669 23.57 37.99 -17.39
CA ILE A 669 22.61 38.97 -17.93
C ILE A 669 21.38 38.26 -18.51
N GLU A 670 20.19 38.80 -18.27
CA GLU A 670 18.91 38.20 -18.69
C GLU A 670 18.84 37.93 -20.20
N SER A 671 19.53 38.70 -21.05
CA SER A 671 19.54 38.48 -22.51
C SER A 671 20.20 37.16 -22.94
N ASN A 672 20.98 36.54 -22.05
CA ASN A 672 21.68 35.28 -22.29
C ASN A 672 21.04 34.11 -21.52
N ILE A 673 19.88 34.35 -20.90
CA ILE A 673 19.09 33.36 -20.17
C ILE A 673 17.81 33.12 -20.96
N ASP A 674 17.58 31.89 -21.39
CA ASP A 674 16.32 31.52 -22.01
C ASP A 674 15.29 31.21 -20.90
N ILE A 675 14.23 32.01 -20.89
CA ILE A 675 13.10 31.90 -19.98
C ILE A 675 11.93 31.37 -20.82
N ASN A 676 11.46 30.17 -20.49
CA ASN A 676 10.34 29.46 -21.12
C ASN A 676 10.61 28.72 -22.45
N SER A 677 11.86 28.41 -22.84
CA SER A 677 12.12 27.48 -23.95
C SER A 677 13.32 26.57 -23.65
N PRO A 678 13.17 25.24 -23.63
CA PRO A 678 14.30 24.33 -23.53
C PRO A 678 15.10 24.33 -24.84
N SER A 679 16.43 24.30 -24.74
CA SER A 679 17.31 24.08 -25.89
C SER A 679 17.18 22.62 -26.38
N ASN A 680 16.20 22.39 -27.25
CA ASN A 680 16.03 21.20 -28.10
C ASN A 680 15.74 19.87 -27.37
N PRO A 681 14.47 19.54 -27.04
CA PRO A 681 14.11 18.29 -26.39
C PRO A 681 13.86 17.16 -27.41
N THR A 682 14.60 16.05 -27.29
CA THR A 682 14.19 14.75 -27.84
C THR A 682 13.75 13.84 -26.68
N GLY A 683 12.49 13.95 -26.25
CA GLY A 683 11.89 13.08 -25.25
C GLY A 683 10.52 13.56 -24.73
N PRO A 684 9.65 12.67 -24.22
CA PRO A 684 8.32 13.01 -23.73
C PRO A 684 8.40 13.50 -22.28
N VAL A 685 8.91 14.71 -22.07
CA VAL A 685 8.85 15.38 -20.76
C VAL A 685 8.03 16.66 -20.89
N ILE A 686 7.00 16.78 -20.04
CA ILE A 686 6.20 18.01 -19.93
C ILE A 686 7.02 18.98 -19.06
N TRP A 687 7.78 19.85 -19.72
CA TRP A 687 8.35 21.02 -19.06
C TRP A 687 7.22 21.94 -18.62
N ASN A 688 7.23 22.41 -17.38
CA ASN A 688 6.45 23.60 -17.05
C ASN A 688 7.24 24.80 -17.57
N GLU A 689 6.89 25.25 -18.77
CA GLU A 689 7.59 26.33 -19.46
C GLU A 689 7.66 27.59 -18.58
N GLU A 690 6.68 27.81 -17.70
CA GLU A 690 6.60 29.02 -16.89
C GLU A 690 7.64 29.11 -15.77
N ASN A 691 8.28 28.03 -15.29
CA ASN A 691 9.25 28.07 -14.18
C ASN A 691 10.61 27.46 -14.51
N THR A 692 10.90 27.27 -15.81
CA THR A 692 12.17 26.73 -16.30
C THR A 692 13.17 27.85 -16.66
N VAL A 693 14.44 27.63 -16.37
CA VAL A 693 15.57 28.54 -16.69
C VAL A 693 16.64 27.76 -17.43
N SER A 694 17.06 28.25 -18.60
CA SER A 694 18.20 27.70 -19.34
C SER A 694 19.28 28.75 -19.60
N PHE A 695 20.55 28.36 -19.47
CA PHE A 695 21.71 29.24 -19.71
C PHE A 695 22.96 28.40 -20.00
N THR A 696 24.00 29.02 -20.56
CA THR A 696 25.29 28.36 -20.79
C THR A 696 26.29 28.78 -19.72
N PHE A 697 26.86 27.80 -19.02
CA PHE A 697 28.02 27.94 -18.17
C PHE A 697 29.30 27.76 -19.01
N ASP A 698 29.90 28.89 -19.41
CA ASP A 698 31.09 28.95 -20.25
C ASP A 698 32.34 29.36 -19.44
N VAL A 699 32.54 30.67 -19.26
CA VAL A 699 33.58 31.27 -18.45
C VAL A 699 32.96 31.56 -17.08
N PRO A 700 33.49 30.96 -16.00
CA PRO A 700 32.93 31.16 -14.67
C PRO A 700 32.91 32.62 -14.26
N LYS A 701 31.79 33.04 -13.66
CA LYS A 701 31.60 34.40 -13.15
C LYS A 701 32.04 34.53 -11.69
N SER A 702 31.97 33.43 -10.94
CA SER A 702 32.46 33.32 -9.58
C SER A 702 33.98 33.17 -9.49
N GLN A 703 34.52 33.51 -8.32
CA GLN A 703 35.92 33.30 -8.00
C GLN A 703 36.25 31.81 -7.92
N GLN A 704 37.21 31.38 -8.75
CA GLN A 704 37.63 29.99 -8.80
C GLN A 704 38.53 29.60 -7.61
N PRO A 705 38.54 28.32 -7.20
CA PRO A 705 39.35 27.85 -6.08
C PRO A 705 40.83 28.13 -6.26
N GLN A 706 41.50 28.61 -5.21
CA GLN A 706 42.93 28.93 -5.29
C GLN A 706 43.78 27.68 -5.54
N SER A 707 43.37 26.54 -4.99
CA SER A 707 44.05 25.25 -5.19
C SER A 707 44.12 24.87 -6.66
N LYS A 708 43.07 25.16 -7.45
CA LYS A 708 43.07 24.95 -8.90
C LYS A 708 44.20 25.72 -9.58
N ILE A 709 44.41 26.98 -9.19
CA ILE A 709 45.44 27.85 -9.77
C ILE A 709 46.82 27.36 -9.36
N ASP A 710 47.02 27.12 -8.07
CA ASP A 710 48.31 26.78 -7.50
C ASP A 710 48.80 25.40 -7.98
N ASN A 711 47.89 24.44 -8.12
CA ASN A 711 48.21 23.05 -8.41
C ASN A 711 47.92 22.62 -9.85
N PHE A 712 47.45 23.54 -10.71
CA PHE A 712 46.96 23.24 -12.08
C PHE A 712 47.88 22.28 -12.84
N ASN A 713 49.14 22.69 -13.03
CA ASN A 713 50.11 21.93 -13.84
C ASN A 713 50.43 20.55 -13.24
N SER A 714 50.53 20.48 -11.90
CA SER A 714 50.87 19.24 -11.20
C SER A 714 49.73 18.22 -11.30
N ILE A 715 48.51 18.65 -10.98
CA ILE A 715 47.33 17.77 -11.00
C ILE A 715 46.96 17.40 -12.44
N GLN A 716 47.04 18.33 -13.40
CA GLN A 716 46.77 17.98 -14.80
C GLN A 716 47.77 16.99 -15.39
N SER A 717 49.05 17.08 -15.00
CA SER A 717 50.03 16.08 -15.43
C SER A 717 49.70 14.69 -14.88
N GLN A 718 49.21 14.61 -13.63
CA GLN A 718 48.76 13.34 -13.04
C GLN A 718 47.49 12.82 -13.70
N ASN A 719 46.50 13.67 -13.94
CA ASN A 719 45.26 13.33 -14.65
C ASN A 719 45.57 12.80 -16.06
N GLN A 720 46.46 13.47 -16.79
CA GLN A 720 46.90 13.02 -18.11
C GLN A 720 47.53 11.62 -18.05
N SER A 721 48.39 11.36 -17.05
CA SER A 721 48.99 10.05 -16.85
C SER A 721 47.94 8.98 -16.56
N ARG A 722 46.93 9.27 -15.74
CA ARG A 722 45.85 8.30 -15.41
C ARG A 722 44.94 8.03 -16.60
N VAL A 723 44.64 9.04 -17.41
CA VAL A 723 43.94 8.84 -18.69
C VAL A 723 44.75 7.95 -19.63
N ALA A 724 46.07 8.15 -19.71
CA ALA A 724 46.95 7.29 -20.50
C ALA A 724 46.97 5.84 -19.99
N ASP A 725 47.05 5.65 -18.67
CA ASP A 725 46.97 4.34 -18.03
C ASP A 725 45.64 3.63 -18.36
N TYR A 726 44.50 4.33 -18.22
CA TYR A 726 43.19 3.77 -18.55
C TYR A 726 43.08 3.38 -20.02
N ASN A 727 43.55 4.26 -20.93
CA ASN A 727 43.52 4.00 -22.36
C ASN A 727 44.47 2.87 -22.77
N LEU A 728 45.60 2.66 -22.09
CA LEU A 728 46.47 1.51 -22.30
C LEU A 728 45.73 0.20 -22.02
N ILE A 729 45.08 0.11 -20.84
CA ILE A 729 44.28 -1.07 -20.45
C ILE A 729 43.16 -1.32 -21.46
N LYS A 730 42.42 -0.27 -21.80
CA LYS A 730 41.31 -0.34 -22.76
C LYS A 730 41.77 -0.88 -24.13
N ASN A 731 42.91 -0.41 -24.62
CA ASN A 731 43.47 -0.81 -25.90
C ASN A 731 43.97 -2.26 -25.90
N GLU A 732 44.69 -2.69 -24.87
CA GLU A 732 45.18 -4.08 -24.80
C GLU A 732 44.03 -5.10 -24.64
N LEU A 733 42.96 -4.72 -23.93
CA LEU A 733 41.73 -5.51 -23.83
C LEU A 733 40.83 -5.43 -25.09
N ASN A 734 41.19 -4.63 -26.10
CA ASN A 734 40.38 -4.36 -27.29
C ASN A 734 38.95 -3.90 -26.98
N LEU A 735 38.76 -3.09 -25.94
CA LEU A 735 37.43 -2.63 -25.52
C LEU A 735 36.95 -1.46 -26.38
N THR A 736 35.73 -1.58 -26.90
CA THR A 736 35.06 -0.52 -27.68
C THR A 736 34.18 0.40 -26.84
N SER A 737 34.06 0.12 -25.54
CA SER A 737 33.20 0.80 -24.56
C SER A 737 33.98 0.99 -23.26
N ASN A 738 33.60 2.01 -22.49
CA ASN A 738 34.07 2.29 -21.14
C ASN A 738 33.25 1.57 -20.05
N ASP A 739 32.38 0.60 -20.40
CA ASP A 739 31.59 -0.17 -19.45
C ASP A 739 32.53 -0.83 -18.41
N PRO A 740 32.43 -0.47 -17.11
CA PRO A 740 33.32 -1.02 -16.09
C PRO A 740 33.20 -2.54 -15.91
N ASN A 741 32.11 -3.18 -16.36
CA ASN A 741 31.95 -4.64 -16.35
C ASN A 741 32.92 -5.37 -17.29
N LEU A 742 33.43 -4.67 -18.32
CA LEU A 742 34.33 -5.25 -19.30
C LEU A 742 35.75 -5.43 -18.77
N ILE A 743 36.07 -4.80 -17.63
CA ILE A 743 37.36 -4.94 -16.95
C ILE A 743 37.21 -6.00 -15.86
N GLN A 744 37.53 -7.25 -16.19
CA GLN A 744 37.47 -8.39 -15.26
C GLN A 744 38.86 -8.78 -14.77
N GLU A 745 39.00 -9.19 -13.52
CA GLU A 745 40.31 -9.60 -12.93
C GLU A 745 41.02 -10.68 -13.77
N SER A 746 40.27 -11.66 -14.27
CA SER A 746 40.79 -12.72 -15.15
C SER A 746 41.40 -12.18 -16.45
N THR A 747 40.88 -11.07 -16.97
CA THR A 747 41.40 -10.44 -18.19
C THR A 747 42.62 -9.57 -17.92
N ILE A 748 42.78 -9.07 -16.68
CA ILE A 748 43.95 -8.29 -16.28
C ILE A 748 45.22 -9.15 -16.24
N GLU A 749 45.11 -10.41 -15.82
CA GLU A 749 46.25 -11.35 -15.78
C GLU A 749 46.85 -11.63 -17.17
N GLU A 750 46.07 -11.44 -18.24
CA GLU A 750 46.47 -11.65 -19.64
C GLU A 750 47.15 -10.43 -20.27
N LEU A 751 47.17 -9.28 -19.59
CA LEU A 751 47.74 -8.02 -20.07
C LEU A 751 49.26 -7.98 -19.98
N SER A 752 49.87 -7.05 -20.71
CA SER A 752 51.30 -6.74 -20.57
C SER A 752 51.64 -6.28 -19.15
N THR A 753 52.90 -6.44 -18.73
CA THR A 753 53.34 -5.95 -17.40
C THR A 753 53.08 -4.46 -17.22
N GLU A 754 53.22 -3.67 -18.28
CA GLU A 754 52.97 -2.22 -18.24
C GLU A 754 51.48 -1.90 -18.01
N ALA A 755 50.57 -2.64 -18.66
CA ALA A 755 49.13 -2.48 -18.49
C ALA A 755 48.63 -3.01 -17.13
N GLN A 756 49.22 -4.08 -16.58
CA GLN A 756 48.95 -4.53 -15.22
C GLN A 756 49.39 -3.48 -14.18
N GLU A 757 50.56 -2.87 -14.36
CA GLU A 757 51.03 -1.78 -13.50
C GLU A 757 50.12 -0.54 -13.62
N ALA A 758 49.63 -0.22 -14.81
CA ALA A 758 48.63 0.83 -15.03
C ALA A 758 47.32 0.55 -14.28
N TYR A 759 46.82 -0.68 -14.35
CA TYR A 759 45.62 -1.10 -13.62
C TYR A 759 45.79 -0.95 -12.09
N ASN A 760 46.95 -1.36 -11.57
CA ASN A 760 47.25 -1.24 -10.14
C ASN A 760 47.30 0.24 -9.71
N ARG A 761 47.92 1.13 -10.50
CA ARG A 761 47.95 2.57 -10.20
C ARG A 761 46.55 3.20 -10.12
N ILE A 762 45.64 2.80 -11.01
CA ILE A 762 44.25 3.28 -10.99
C ILE A 762 43.51 2.72 -9.77
N THR A 763 43.64 1.43 -9.50
CA THR A 763 42.96 0.76 -8.39
C THR A 763 43.45 1.26 -7.03
N ASP A 764 44.76 1.47 -6.87
CA ASP A 764 45.36 2.05 -5.67
C ASP A 764 44.85 3.46 -5.38
N TRP A 765 44.61 4.25 -6.43
CA TRP A 765 43.98 5.56 -6.27
C TRP A 765 42.54 5.43 -5.75
N PHE A 766 41.72 4.56 -6.33
CA PHE A 766 40.36 4.28 -5.83
C PHE A 766 40.38 3.80 -4.37
N ASN A 767 41.32 2.92 -4.01
CA ASN A 767 41.53 2.46 -2.64
C ASN A 767 41.88 3.59 -1.66
N SER A 768 42.55 4.64 -2.14
CA SER A 768 42.91 5.78 -1.29
C SER A 768 41.75 6.72 -0.96
N ILE A 769 40.70 6.71 -1.79
CA ILE A 769 39.53 7.60 -1.65
C ILE A 769 38.28 6.89 -1.11
N ILE A 770 38.18 5.57 -1.21
CA ILE A 770 37.07 4.77 -0.71
C ILE A 770 37.59 3.84 0.42
N PRO A 771 37.25 4.11 1.69
CA PRO A 771 37.65 3.26 2.81
C PRO A 771 37.06 1.83 2.70
N ASN A 772 37.87 0.79 2.97
CA ASN A 772 37.48 -0.63 3.03
C ASN A 772 37.05 -1.31 1.71
N LEU A 773 37.68 -0.96 0.58
CA LEU A 773 37.43 -1.58 -0.73
C LEU A 773 37.46 -3.11 -0.72
N GLU A 774 38.41 -3.74 0.00
CA GLU A 774 38.53 -5.21 0.11
C GLU A 774 37.30 -5.92 0.70
N ASN A 775 36.49 -5.24 1.52
CA ASN A 775 35.27 -5.83 2.08
C ASN A 775 34.10 -5.80 1.08
N ILE A 776 34.16 -4.91 0.08
CA ILE A 776 33.14 -4.70 -0.96
C ILE A 776 33.38 -5.65 -2.14
N THR A 777 34.64 -5.98 -2.43
CA THR A 777 35.01 -6.91 -3.51
C THR A 777 34.72 -8.38 -3.17
N ASN A 778 34.68 -8.72 -1.87
CA ASN A 778 34.40 -10.06 -1.35
C ASN A 778 32.91 -10.35 -1.06
N SER A 779 32.03 -9.37 -1.30
CA SER A 779 30.56 -9.44 -1.20
C SER A 779 29.91 -9.42 -2.57
#